data_AF-A0A1V6BW43-F1
#
_entry.id   AF-A0A1V6BW43-F1
#
_cell.length_a   1.000
_cell.length_b   1.000
_cell.length_c   1.000
_cell.angle_alpha   90.00
_cell.angle_beta   90.00
_cell.angle_gamma   90.00
#
_symmetry.space_group_name_H-M   'P 1'
#
loop_
_entity.id
_entity.type
_entity.pdbx_description
1 polymer ?
#
loop_
_entity_poly.entity_id
_entity_poly.type
_entity_poly.pdbx_seq_one_letter_code
_entity_poly.pdbx_strand_id
1 'polypeptide(L)'
;MSAAILESLENLLKEEKWTRTTINNYTIKNFEDLNDLIDQVKAENITSEVIDKTDEYLKNNKNSIIALYLNSILQFDTGNFDDSYILSLIKIFVDNLKWNIVEYLCKKGLLYSENKYMLRILIDSYSNTNKKDELPDLWERLIRVDFEEADMVVKLAVVKEEAKELDEAKSLYKKALNRYILNKNFTQVEELWKKLLSYEDTGYEYFLNIDKKISKHFSDERSIELLKYLYEVYVEKDEYDICLKVLKIILEKDPTDDFGRKEIVSIYRKKYKEHTYLEEYIKRNNLEGSWRNINDAIFNFEKHIAFDKGNFVYHRTWGIGRIVDVNRDIFTIDFTKKKGHQMSLNMALDSLRILPKNHIWILKMRDKDRLKSKIKEDIPWGLKILINSYDNKATMKNFKEELVPDILKLSEWNTWWNNAKKILKTDPKFGAIDELKDTYEMRDKPLSFEEKTYNTFKAMKDFTQRFSLIIDFIEHAEPDSEYLEDMAQYFLTFLNTTNNVTEQTICSYLLVTKLQQQFKFLNINLNYSFKDYFNNVEDPIAIYENIAFSDYKKDYLLNIKKSYSKWDEIFLNIFYKYPNKFIFDELLVKNKSYFEKILKEITSVYKEYREAFFWIIVNVLTEEKVKEYQIDFDSILFSLIHLIELTAKDINNKKDVTKNKKISNQIKDFLFKNEFLIKYIEKSSKDFCKRLYTIIIELYVLEGDYIAAIRNSISQKYPDISTEDESLKFEDSKSKDSIMDKLLTTEASFIKVQKEIQQIKDVEIPENSKEIGWAMEKGDLKENAEFKVAKEKQVFLQNKLARLMNDLSRATIVKKEDITNDFITFGTVVDLADVINKVNSKLTIMGPWESDTEKNIISYQSPFGSKFLDKKVNEEVKFTLNEKEHSYVIKKITVAKF
;
A
#
# COMPACT_ATOMS: atom_id res chain seq x y z
N MET A 1 -34.18 35.68 1.21
CA MET A 1 -33.18 36.36 2.04
C MET A 1 -31.89 36.54 1.23
N SER A 2 -31.48 35.52 0.47
CA SER A 2 -30.55 35.59 -0.68
C SER A 2 -30.57 36.87 -1.53
N ALA A 3 -31.72 37.32 -2.05
CA ALA A 3 -31.80 38.51 -2.91
C ALA A 3 -31.34 39.82 -2.21
N ALA A 4 -31.62 39.96 -0.92
CA ALA A 4 -31.19 41.12 -0.12
C ALA A 4 -29.68 41.10 0.14
N ILE A 5 -29.08 39.92 0.27
CA ILE A 5 -27.62 39.76 0.44
C ILE A 5 -26.90 40.15 -0.86
N LEU A 6 -27.41 39.73 -2.02
CA LEU A 6 -26.84 40.09 -3.31
C LEU A 6 -26.97 41.58 -3.63
N GLU A 7 -28.07 42.24 -3.22
CA GLU A 7 -28.24 43.69 -3.35
C GLU A 7 -27.29 44.45 -2.41
N SER A 8 -27.15 43.98 -1.17
CA SER A 8 -26.18 44.52 -0.21
C SER A 8 -24.74 44.43 -0.73
N LEU A 9 -24.34 43.28 -1.29
CA LEU A 9 -23.05 43.08 -1.93
C LEU A 9 -22.81 44.07 -3.08
N GLU A 10 -23.78 44.26 -3.96
CA GLU A 10 -23.66 45.21 -5.07
C GLU A 10 -23.47 46.65 -4.59
N ASN A 11 -24.15 47.05 -3.51
CA ASN A 11 -23.97 48.37 -2.92
C ASN A 11 -22.58 48.53 -2.32
N LEU A 12 -22.08 47.53 -1.57
CA LEU A 12 -20.73 47.53 -1.03
C LEU A 12 -19.66 47.66 -2.12
N LEU A 13 -19.80 46.92 -3.22
CA LEU A 13 -18.87 47.00 -4.34
C LEU A 13 -18.91 48.36 -5.04
N LYS A 14 -20.10 48.95 -5.23
CA LYS A 14 -20.26 50.28 -5.88
C LYS A 14 -19.74 51.43 -5.02
N GLU A 15 -19.81 51.30 -3.69
CA GLU A 15 -19.32 52.31 -2.75
C GLU A 15 -17.80 52.30 -2.60
N GLU A 16 -17.14 51.18 -2.91
CA GLU A 16 -15.69 51.04 -2.84
C GLU A 16 -14.99 51.88 -3.91
N LYS A 17 -14.42 53.02 -3.51
CA LYS A 17 -13.59 53.88 -4.37
C LYS A 17 -12.11 53.64 -4.11
N TRP A 18 -11.40 53.07 -5.10
CA TRP A 18 -9.96 52.82 -4.98
C TRP A 18 -9.14 54.12 -5.04
N THR A 19 -8.51 54.51 -3.93
CA THR A 19 -7.57 55.64 -3.83
C THR A 19 -6.40 55.33 -2.87
N ARG A 20 -5.29 56.07 -2.95
CA ARG A 20 -4.21 55.96 -1.94
C ARG A 20 -4.68 56.33 -0.52
N THR A 21 -5.62 57.26 -0.41
CA THR A 21 -6.20 57.72 0.87
C THR A 21 -7.06 56.63 1.50
N THR A 22 -7.80 55.84 0.71
CA THR A 22 -8.62 54.75 1.23
C THR A 22 -7.80 53.61 1.83
N ILE A 23 -6.67 53.22 1.24
CA ILE A 23 -5.79 52.16 1.78
C ILE A 23 -5.26 52.52 3.18
N ASN A 24 -4.97 53.80 3.41
CA ASN A 24 -4.47 54.25 4.72
C ASN A 24 -5.50 54.12 5.84
N ASN A 25 -6.79 54.14 5.50
CA ASN A 25 -7.91 54.06 6.43
C ASN A 25 -8.40 52.63 6.67
N TYR A 26 -7.95 51.65 5.87
CA TYR A 26 -8.28 50.25 6.11
C TYR A 26 -7.66 49.76 7.42
N THR A 27 -8.44 48.96 8.14
CA THR A 27 -8.06 48.28 9.38
C THR A 27 -8.49 46.82 9.32
N ILE A 28 -8.04 46.00 10.27
CA ILE A 28 -8.45 44.59 10.37
C ILE A 28 -9.98 44.48 10.51
N LYS A 29 -10.62 45.42 11.21
CA LYS A 29 -12.06 45.46 11.41
C LYS A 29 -12.86 45.45 10.10
N ASN A 30 -12.36 46.11 9.07
CA ASN A 30 -13.02 46.11 7.76
C ASN A 30 -13.13 44.70 7.15
N PHE A 31 -12.18 43.80 7.44
CA PHE A 31 -12.23 42.42 7.00
C PHE A 31 -13.06 41.53 7.93
N GLU A 32 -13.12 41.86 9.22
CA GLU A 32 -14.03 41.21 10.18
C GLU A 32 -15.48 41.45 9.80
N ASP A 33 -15.84 42.70 9.46
CA ASP A 33 -17.19 43.05 8.99
C ASP A 33 -17.56 42.28 7.70
N LEU A 34 -16.59 41.98 6.83
CA LEU A 34 -16.80 41.15 5.63
C LEU A 34 -16.97 39.66 5.95
N ASN A 35 -16.44 39.16 7.07
CA ASN A 35 -16.64 37.78 7.48
C ASN A 35 -18.12 37.52 7.84
N ASP A 36 -18.80 38.48 8.45
CA ASP A 36 -20.23 38.38 8.75
C ASP A 36 -21.05 38.20 7.46
N LEU A 37 -20.67 38.91 6.39
CA LEU A 37 -21.28 38.73 5.07
C LEU A 37 -20.99 37.34 4.48
N ILE A 38 -19.77 36.84 4.63
CA ILE A 38 -19.38 35.50 4.20
C ILE A 38 -20.23 34.43 4.92
N ASP A 39 -20.44 34.56 6.22
CA ASP A 39 -21.25 33.62 7.01
C ASP A 39 -22.72 33.64 6.57
N GLN A 40 -23.27 34.81 6.25
CA GLN A 40 -24.62 34.93 5.68
C GLN A 40 -24.72 34.28 4.29
N VAL A 41 -23.73 34.50 3.42
CA VAL A 41 -23.64 33.89 2.09
C VAL A 41 -23.61 32.36 2.17
N LYS A 42 -22.86 31.82 3.14
CA LYS A 42 -22.79 30.37 3.41
C LYS A 42 -24.11 29.83 3.94
N ALA A 43 -24.73 30.50 4.92
CA ALA A 43 -25.99 30.06 5.52
C ALA A 43 -27.12 29.94 4.47
N GLU A 44 -27.11 30.83 3.48
CA GLU A 44 -28.11 30.87 2.41
C GLU A 44 -27.72 30.03 1.17
N ASN A 45 -26.58 29.33 1.19
CA ASN A 45 -26.08 28.50 0.09
C ASN A 45 -25.94 29.23 -1.27
N ILE A 46 -25.56 30.51 -1.25
CA ILE A 46 -25.38 31.35 -2.47
C ILE A 46 -23.91 31.63 -2.81
N THR A 47 -23.00 30.80 -2.31
CA THR A 47 -21.54 30.95 -2.49
C THR A 47 -21.12 31.12 -3.95
N SER A 48 -21.61 30.25 -4.85
CA SER A 48 -21.24 30.30 -6.27
C SER A 48 -21.70 31.60 -6.95
N GLU A 49 -22.90 32.09 -6.62
CA GLU A 49 -23.45 33.33 -7.19
C GLU A 49 -22.62 34.56 -6.78
N VAL A 50 -22.14 34.58 -5.53
CA VAL A 50 -21.28 35.64 -5.02
C VAL A 50 -19.87 35.59 -5.62
N ILE A 51 -19.31 34.38 -5.82
CA ILE A 51 -18.04 34.20 -6.52
C ILE A 51 -18.16 34.75 -7.95
N ASP A 52 -19.19 34.36 -8.71
CA ASP A 52 -19.39 34.81 -10.09
C ASP A 52 -19.51 36.34 -10.19
N LYS A 53 -20.28 36.96 -9.28
CA LYS A 53 -20.42 38.43 -9.24
C LYS A 53 -19.12 39.15 -8.89
N THR A 54 -18.37 38.64 -7.90
CA THR A 54 -17.09 39.26 -7.51
C THR A 54 -16.02 39.08 -8.60
N ASP A 55 -15.97 37.92 -9.27
CA ASP A 55 -15.11 37.66 -10.43
C ASP A 55 -15.44 38.62 -11.59
N GLU A 56 -16.72 38.80 -11.91
CA GLU A 56 -17.15 39.73 -12.96
C GLU A 56 -16.74 41.17 -12.62
N TYR A 57 -16.89 41.57 -11.35
CA TYR A 57 -16.48 42.89 -10.89
C TYR A 57 -14.96 43.12 -11.01
N LEU A 58 -14.16 42.11 -10.66
CA LEU A 58 -12.69 42.16 -10.71
C LEU A 58 -12.13 42.32 -12.14
N LYS A 59 -12.88 41.90 -13.18
CA LYS A 59 -12.48 42.13 -14.58
C LYS A 59 -12.29 43.62 -14.90
N ASN A 60 -13.15 44.47 -14.32
CA ASN A 60 -13.11 45.92 -14.52
C ASN A 60 -12.42 46.66 -13.37
N ASN A 61 -12.36 46.06 -12.17
CA ASN A 61 -11.83 46.67 -10.95
C ASN A 61 -10.79 45.78 -10.26
N LYS A 62 -9.64 45.57 -10.91
CA LYS A 62 -8.59 44.61 -10.47
C LYS A 62 -8.07 44.80 -9.04
N ASN A 63 -8.19 45.99 -8.48
CA ASN A 63 -7.67 46.34 -7.14
C ASN A 63 -8.77 46.50 -6.09
N SER A 64 -9.99 46.03 -6.34
CA SER A 64 -11.08 46.04 -5.35
C SER A 64 -10.72 45.15 -4.16
N ILE A 65 -10.54 45.74 -2.98
CA ILE A 65 -10.15 45.05 -1.74
C ILE A 65 -11.30 44.15 -1.30
N ILE A 66 -12.54 44.63 -1.38
CA ILE A 66 -13.74 43.88 -1.02
C ILE A 66 -13.91 42.66 -1.93
N ALA A 67 -13.89 42.85 -3.26
CA ALA A 67 -14.07 41.75 -4.19
C ALA A 67 -12.92 40.73 -4.10
N LEU A 68 -11.66 41.19 -4.00
CA LEU A 68 -10.52 40.29 -3.80
C LEU A 68 -10.69 39.47 -2.52
N TYR A 69 -11.05 40.09 -1.38
CA TYR A 69 -11.20 39.38 -0.11
C TYR A 69 -12.35 38.36 -0.13
N LEU A 70 -13.55 38.79 -0.53
CA LEU A 70 -14.71 37.91 -0.58
C LEU A 70 -14.48 36.73 -1.52
N ASN A 71 -13.95 36.99 -2.71
CA ASN A 71 -13.66 35.96 -3.69
C ASN A 71 -12.61 34.97 -3.16
N SER A 72 -11.52 35.47 -2.57
CA SER A 72 -10.48 34.63 -1.96
C SER A 72 -11.05 33.64 -0.95
N ILE A 73 -11.79 34.12 0.06
CA ILE A 73 -12.28 33.28 1.15
C ILE A 73 -13.35 32.30 0.66
N LEU A 74 -14.30 32.77 -0.16
CA LEU A 74 -15.38 31.92 -0.65
C LEU A 74 -14.87 30.84 -1.62
N GLN A 75 -13.87 31.13 -2.46
CA GLN A 75 -13.28 30.11 -3.33
C GLN A 75 -12.59 29.00 -2.53
N PHE A 76 -11.86 29.35 -1.46
CA PHE A 76 -11.25 28.36 -0.58
C PHE A 76 -12.29 27.41 0.03
N ASP A 77 -13.46 27.92 0.44
CA ASP A 77 -14.54 27.09 1.00
C ASP A 77 -15.19 26.16 -0.03
N THR A 78 -15.11 26.48 -1.33
CA THR A 78 -15.59 25.61 -2.42
C THR A 78 -14.57 24.55 -2.86
N GLY A 79 -13.37 24.54 -2.27
CA GLY A 79 -12.28 23.65 -2.66
C GLY A 79 -11.60 24.03 -3.98
N ASN A 80 -11.85 25.24 -4.50
CA ASN A 80 -11.14 25.79 -5.64
C ASN A 80 -9.95 26.62 -5.12
N PHE A 81 -8.74 26.06 -5.24
CA PHE A 81 -7.53 26.62 -4.64
C PHE A 81 -6.85 27.61 -5.60
N ASP A 82 -7.41 28.82 -5.73
CA ASP A 82 -6.74 29.93 -6.42
C ASP A 82 -6.23 30.97 -5.41
N ASP A 83 -4.94 30.91 -5.10
CA ASP A 83 -4.28 31.86 -4.20
C ASP A 83 -4.04 33.24 -4.85
N SER A 84 -4.32 33.42 -6.14
CA SER A 84 -3.97 34.64 -6.88
C SER A 84 -4.67 35.89 -6.35
N TYR A 85 -5.94 35.76 -5.93
CA TYR A 85 -6.72 36.87 -5.38
C TYR A 85 -6.19 37.34 -4.03
N ILE A 86 -5.92 36.40 -3.10
CA ILE A 86 -5.41 36.75 -1.78
C ILE A 86 -3.97 37.27 -1.86
N LEU A 87 -3.14 36.73 -2.75
CA LEU A 87 -1.79 37.24 -2.99
C LEU A 87 -1.80 38.65 -3.58
N SER A 88 -2.73 38.93 -4.51
CA SER A 88 -2.93 40.27 -5.05
C SER A 88 -3.38 41.26 -3.96
N LEU A 89 -4.29 40.83 -3.08
CA LEU A 89 -4.74 41.61 -1.95
C LEU A 89 -3.61 41.91 -0.96
N ILE A 90 -2.85 40.88 -0.57
CA ILE A 90 -1.68 41.00 0.31
C ILE A 90 -0.68 41.99 -0.29
N LYS A 91 -0.39 41.86 -1.59
CA LYS A 91 0.54 42.75 -2.29
C LYS A 91 0.15 44.22 -2.19
N ILE A 92 -1.13 44.55 -2.30
CA ILE A 92 -1.62 45.93 -2.13
C ILE A 92 -1.20 46.48 -0.75
N PHE A 93 -1.33 45.69 0.31
CA PHE A 93 -0.97 46.13 1.67
C PHE A 93 0.53 46.09 1.96
N VAL A 94 1.27 45.16 1.35
CA VAL A 94 2.74 45.13 1.39
C VAL A 94 3.33 46.39 0.75
N ASP A 95 2.87 46.76 -0.46
CA ASP A 95 3.32 47.95 -1.18
C ASP A 95 3.05 49.26 -0.41
N ASN A 96 2.13 49.23 0.56
CA ASN A 96 1.77 50.37 1.42
C ASN A 96 2.26 50.22 2.88
N LEU A 97 3.14 49.25 3.16
CA LEU A 97 3.76 49.02 4.47
C LEU A 97 2.75 48.80 5.63
N LYS A 98 1.56 48.26 5.33
CA LYS A 98 0.51 47.98 6.31
C LYS A 98 0.69 46.60 6.95
N TRP A 99 1.81 46.39 7.65
CA TRP A 99 2.24 45.07 8.15
C TRP A 99 1.22 44.34 9.03
N ASN A 100 0.44 45.06 9.85
CA ASN A 100 -0.61 44.45 10.67
C ASN A 100 -1.74 43.82 9.82
N ILE A 101 -2.09 44.45 8.69
CA ILE A 101 -3.08 43.91 7.76
C ILE A 101 -2.46 42.77 6.94
N VAL A 102 -1.22 42.93 6.49
CA VAL A 102 -0.47 41.87 5.81
C VAL A 102 -0.42 40.61 6.67
N GLU A 103 -0.08 40.75 7.96
CA GLU A 103 -0.08 39.64 8.91
C GLU A 103 -1.45 38.97 9.00
N TYR A 104 -2.53 39.76 9.18
CA TYR A 104 -3.89 39.23 9.27
C TYR A 104 -4.29 38.45 8.01
N LEU A 105 -4.02 39.00 6.83
CA LEU A 105 -4.35 38.39 5.54
C LEU A 105 -3.53 37.13 5.27
N CYS A 106 -2.22 37.16 5.54
CA CYS A 106 -1.37 35.96 5.43
C CYS A 106 -1.87 34.86 6.38
N LYS A 107 -2.15 35.18 7.65
CA LYS A 107 -2.69 34.19 8.60
C LYS A 107 -4.03 33.62 8.13
N LYS A 108 -4.92 34.46 7.60
CA LYS A 108 -6.20 34.01 7.03
C LYS A 108 -6.00 33.08 5.83
N GLY A 109 -5.15 33.44 4.86
CA GLY A 109 -4.85 32.59 3.71
C GLY A 109 -4.22 31.26 4.11
N LEU A 110 -3.30 31.28 5.08
CA LEU A 110 -2.61 30.10 5.60
C LEU A 110 -3.51 29.13 6.39
N LEU A 111 -4.75 29.50 6.72
CA LEU A 111 -5.75 28.55 7.23
C LEU A 111 -6.25 27.60 6.14
N TYR A 112 -6.18 28.01 4.87
CA TYR A 112 -6.76 27.30 3.74
C TYR A 112 -5.70 26.70 2.80
N SER A 113 -4.56 27.38 2.62
CA SER A 113 -3.46 26.90 1.78
C SER A 113 -2.11 27.21 2.41
N GLU A 114 -1.22 26.21 2.50
CA GLU A 114 0.15 26.41 3.02
C GLU A 114 1.07 26.97 1.91
N ASN A 115 0.73 28.17 1.43
CA ASN A 115 1.40 28.79 0.30
C ASN A 115 2.76 29.41 0.68
N LYS A 116 3.81 29.06 -0.07
CA LYS A 116 5.18 29.53 0.18
C LYS A 116 5.36 31.06 0.10
N TYR A 117 4.65 31.73 -0.79
CA TYR A 117 4.74 33.19 -0.91
C TYR A 117 4.09 33.89 0.28
N MET A 118 2.95 33.38 0.77
CA MET A 118 2.31 33.90 1.99
C MET A 118 3.19 33.70 3.23
N LEU A 119 3.84 32.54 3.36
CA LEU A 119 4.79 32.29 4.45
C LEU A 119 6.00 33.24 4.39
N ARG A 120 6.58 33.45 3.20
CA ARG A 120 7.69 34.40 3.01
C ARG A 120 7.28 35.83 3.40
N ILE A 121 6.14 36.31 2.93
CA ILE A 121 5.62 37.64 3.27
C ILE A 121 5.34 37.75 4.77
N LEU A 122 4.83 36.68 5.40
CA LEU A 122 4.58 36.66 6.85
C LEU A 122 5.89 36.70 7.65
N ILE A 123 6.92 35.96 7.22
CA ILE A 123 8.27 36.01 7.81
C ILE A 123 8.86 37.42 7.68
N ASP A 124 8.70 38.07 6.53
CA ASP A 124 9.14 39.45 6.32
C ASP A 124 8.36 40.42 7.22
N SER A 125 7.04 40.23 7.37
CA SER A 125 6.20 41.01 8.29
C SER A 125 6.65 40.85 9.75
N TYR A 126 6.96 39.62 10.17
CA TYR A 126 7.46 39.31 11.51
C TYR A 126 8.88 39.79 11.76
N SER A 127 9.67 39.96 10.72
CA SER A 127 11.00 40.57 10.82
C SER A 127 10.91 42.09 10.99
N ASN A 128 9.86 42.72 10.45
CA ASN A 128 9.58 44.15 10.55
C ASN A 128 8.73 44.55 11.78
N THR A 129 8.05 43.57 12.40
CA THR A 129 7.32 43.73 13.66
C THR A 129 8.13 43.07 14.78
N ASN A 130 8.04 43.51 16.04
CA ASN A 130 8.88 42.96 17.14
C ASN A 130 8.51 41.50 17.55
N LYS A 131 8.34 40.58 16.59
CA LYS A 131 7.87 39.19 16.77
C LYS A 131 8.91 38.15 16.35
N LYS A 132 10.19 38.44 16.58
CA LYS A 132 11.30 37.56 16.15
C LYS A 132 11.25 36.15 16.78
N ASP A 133 10.67 36.03 17.96
CA ASP A 133 10.57 34.75 18.68
C ASP A 133 9.63 33.73 17.99
N GLU A 134 8.71 34.19 17.13
CA GLU A 134 7.79 33.33 16.37
C GLU A 134 8.36 32.90 14.99
N LEU A 135 9.57 33.36 14.63
CA LEU A 135 10.19 33.07 13.32
C LEU A 135 10.58 31.60 13.11
N PRO A 136 11.13 30.86 14.09
CA PRO A 136 11.53 29.47 13.89
C PRO A 136 10.38 28.57 13.41
N ASP A 137 9.19 28.71 14.00
CA ASP A 137 7.99 27.96 13.60
C ASP A 137 7.59 28.25 12.15
N LEU A 138 7.68 29.52 11.73
CA LEU A 138 7.40 29.92 10.35
C LEU A 138 8.46 29.41 9.37
N TRP A 139 9.74 29.37 9.77
CA TRP A 139 10.80 28.78 8.96
C TRP A 139 10.57 27.29 8.77
N GLU A 140 10.23 26.54 9.82
CA GLU A 140 9.90 25.12 9.70
C GLU A 140 8.77 24.89 8.69
N ARG A 141 7.70 25.67 8.78
CA ARG A 141 6.57 25.59 7.83
C ARG A 141 7.01 25.91 6.40
N LEU A 142 7.81 26.97 6.20
CA LEU A 142 8.32 27.33 4.88
C LEU A 142 9.23 26.25 4.31
N ILE A 143 10.11 25.66 5.13
CA ILE A 143 11.05 24.61 4.73
C ILE A 143 10.31 23.35 4.23
N ARG A 144 9.11 23.08 4.78
CA ARG A 144 8.24 21.97 4.37
C ARG A 144 7.58 22.18 3.01
N VAL A 145 7.34 23.44 2.60
CA VAL A 145 6.64 23.75 1.34
C VAL A 145 7.54 24.34 0.26
N ASP A 146 8.72 24.85 0.61
CA ASP A 146 9.70 25.42 -0.32
C ASP A 146 11.04 24.68 -0.22
N PHE A 147 11.25 23.75 -1.15
CA PHE A 147 12.42 22.88 -1.17
C PHE A 147 13.67 23.56 -1.73
N GLU A 148 13.50 24.70 -2.41
CA GLU A 148 14.61 25.54 -2.86
C GLU A 148 15.13 26.46 -1.76
N GLU A 149 14.36 26.66 -0.68
CA GLU A 149 14.71 27.59 0.39
C GLU A 149 15.85 27.02 1.25
N ALA A 150 17.06 27.53 1.07
CA ALA A 150 18.23 27.09 1.82
C ALA A 150 18.57 28.03 2.99
N ASP A 151 18.36 29.34 2.84
CA ASP A 151 18.76 30.35 3.82
C ASP A 151 17.97 30.21 5.12
N MET A 152 16.66 29.95 5.04
CA MET A 152 15.84 29.73 6.24
C MET A 152 16.18 28.41 6.94
N VAL A 153 16.65 27.39 6.21
CA VAL A 153 17.15 26.15 6.81
C VAL A 153 18.42 26.43 7.62
N VAL A 154 19.34 27.25 7.10
CA VAL A 154 20.54 27.66 7.83
C VAL A 154 20.17 28.46 9.08
N LYS A 155 19.24 29.43 8.97
CA LYS A 155 18.80 30.22 10.14
C LYS A 155 18.18 29.34 11.22
N LEU A 156 17.35 28.37 10.83
CA LEU A 156 16.79 27.40 11.78
C LEU A 156 17.88 26.53 12.40
N ALA A 157 18.86 26.08 11.61
CA ALA A 157 20.00 25.31 12.10
C ALA A 157 20.81 26.10 13.15
N VAL A 158 21.02 27.40 12.93
CA VAL A 158 21.69 28.29 13.90
C VAL A 158 20.89 28.39 15.20
N VAL A 159 19.57 28.57 15.13
CA VAL A 159 18.71 28.60 16.34
C VAL A 159 18.81 27.29 17.12
N LYS A 160 18.78 26.15 16.42
CA LYS A 160 18.93 24.82 17.02
C LYS A 160 20.32 24.61 17.63
N GLU A 161 21.36 25.13 16.99
CA GLU A 161 22.72 25.12 17.51
C GLU A 161 22.86 25.97 18.78
N GLU A 162 22.29 27.18 18.80
CA GLU A 162 22.25 28.05 19.98
C GLU A 162 21.48 27.40 21.15
N ALA A 163 20.44 26.62 20.84
CA ALA A 163 19.69 25.80 21.79
C ALA A 163 20.44 24.53 22.26
N LYS A 164 21.64 24.25 21.72
CA LYS A 164 22.45 23.04 21.98
C LYS A 164 21.82 21.74 21.47
N GLU A 165 20.89 21.81 20.53
CA GLU A 165 20.28 20.66 19.84
C GLU A 165 21.15 20.27 18.63
N LEU A 166 22.38 19.81 18.91
CA LEU A 166 23.43 19.66 17.89
C LEU A 166 23.10 18.66 16.77
N ASP A 167 22.40 17.57 17.09
CA ASP A 167 22.02 16.57 16.09
C ASP A 167 20.99 17.13 15.10
N GLU A 168 20.01 17.89 15.59
CA GLU A 168 19.02 18.56 14.75
C GLU A 168 19.65 19.66 13.91
N ALA A 169 20.50 20.50 14.52
CA ALA A 169 21.23 21.56 13.82
C ALA A 169 22.08 20.98 12.67
N LYS A 170 22.82 19.90 12.94
CA LYS A 170 23.60 19.19 11.93
C LYS A 170 22.73 18.62 10.82
N SER A 171 21.59 18.01 11.13
CA SER A 171 20.65 17.52 10.12
C SER A 171 20.20 18.65 9.20
N LEU A 172 19.84 19.80 9.78
CA LEU A 172 19.44 21.00 9.03
C LEU A 172 20.59 21.56 8.18
N TYR A 173 21.82 21.60 8.68
CA TYR A 173 22.98 22.02 7.87
C TYR A 173 23.22 21.09 6.68
N LYS A 174 23.07 19.78 6.85
CA LYS A 174 23.17 18.81 5.75
C LYS A 174 22.09 19.05 4.69
N LYS A 175 20.87 19.33 5.13
CA LYS A 175 19.73 19.68 4.27
C LYS A 175 20.00 20.98 3.50
N ALA A 176 20.47 22.02 4.18
CA ALA A 176 20.84 23.28 3.55
C ALA A 176 21.97 23.10 2.52
N LEU A 177 22.98 22.28 2.82
CA LEU A 177 24.07 21.96 1.90
C LEU A 177 23.54 21.38 0.57
N ASN A 178 22.67 20.36 0.64
CA ASN A 178 22.05 19.79 -0.56
C ASN A 178 21.23 20.82 -1.35
N ARG A 179 20.45 21.67 -0.66
CA ARG A 179 19.67 22.73 -1.32
C ARG A 179 20.56 23.74 -2.03
N TYR A 180 21.67 24.17 -1.43
CA TYR A 180 22.62 25.06 -2.10
C TYR A 180 23.36 24.41 -3.28
N ILE A 181 23.61 23.09 -3.23
CA ILE A 181 24.13 22.33 -4.39
C ILE A 181 23.15 22.41 -5.55
N LEU A 182 21.86 22.15 -5.30
CA LEU A 182 20.81 22.23 -6.31
C LEU A 182 20.64 23.65 -6.87
N ASN A 183 20.69 24.65 -6.00
CA ASN A 183 20.61 26.07 -6.35
C ASN A 183 21.89 26.61 -7.02
N LYS A 184 22.93 25.77 -7.19
CA LYS A 184 24.23 26.12 -7.77
C LYS A 184 24.92 27.29 -7.05
N ASN A 185 24.77 27.40 -5.74
CA ASN A 185 25.43 28.42 -4.93
C ASN A 185 26.67 27.84 -4.23
N PHE A 186 27.81 27.80 -4.94
CA PHE A 186 29.03 27.17 -4.43
C PHE A 186 29.57 27.82 -3.15
N THR A 187 29.48 29.15 -3.03
CA THR A 187 29.99 29.87 -1.86
C THR A 187 29.33 29.37 -0.57
N GLN A 188 28.01 29.19 -0.59
CA GLN A 188 27.27 28.67 0.56
C GLN A 188 27.53 27.18 0.79
N VAL A 189 27.74 26.41 -0.28
CA VAL A 189 28.17 24.99 -0.16
C VAL A 189 29.52 24.91 0.57
N GLU A 190 30.48 25.74 0.21
CA GLU A 190 31.80 25.77 0.85
C GLU A 190 31.74 26.16 2.32
N GLU A 191 30.96 27.19 2.67
CA GLU A 191 30.76 27.61 4.06
C GLU A 191 30.14 26.50 4.92
N LEU A 192 29.08 25.86 4.42
CA LEU A 192 28.42 24.76 5.13
C LEU A 192 29.27 23.49 5.18
N TRP A 193 30.06 23.22 4.15
CA TRP A 193 31.01 22.10 4.16
C TRP A 193 32.01 22.27 5.30
N LYS A 194 32.63 23.45 5.44
CA LYS A 194 33.54 23.78 6.54
C LYS A 194 32.84 23.72 7.91
N LYS A 195 31.62 24.23 8.00
CA LYS A 195 30.81 24.14 9.24
C LYS A 195 30.56 22.68 9.62
N LEU A 196 30.17 21.83 8.68
CA LEU A 196 29.91 20.41 8.91
C LEU A 196 31.18 19.63 9.30
N LEU A 197 32.35 20.04 8.79
CA LEU A 197 33.65 19.48 9.17
C LEU A 197 34.01 19.77 10.63
N SER A 198 33.51 20.88 11.20
CA SER A 198 33.73 21.20 12.61
C SER A 198 33.03 20.26 13.60
N TYR A 199 32.03 19.49 13.14
CA TYR A 199 31.36 18.48 13.96
C TYR A 199 32.09 17.13 13.87
N GLU A 200 32.61 16.64 14.99
CA GLU A 200 33.40 15.41 15.07
C GLU A 200 32.67 14.17 14.51
N ASP A 201 31.36 14.07 14.73
CA ASP A 201 30.54 12.92 14.35
C ASP A 201 29.99 12.95 12.91
N THR A 202 30.31 13.96 12.10
CA THR A 202 29.82 14.01 10.70
C THR A 202 30.39 12.85 9.89
N GLY A 203 31.68 12.54 10.07
CA GLY A 203 32.39 11.45 9.40
C GLY A 203 32.73 11.75 7.94
N TYR A 204 33.91 11.31 7.49
CA TYR A 204 34.43 11.56 6.14
C TYR A 204 33.54 10.99 5.02
N GLU A 205 32.85 9.88 5.26
CA GLU A 205 32.02 9.18 4.25
C GLU A 205 30.86 10.03 3.74
N TYR A 206 30.25 10.84 4.61
CA TYR A 206 29.21 11.79 4.22
C TYR A 206 29.70 12.74 3.13
N PHE A 207 30.90 13.29 3.32
CA PHE A 207 31.54 14.20 2.38
C PHE A 207 31.90 13.48 1.07
N LEU A 208 32.43 12.25 1.15
CA LEU A 208 32.74 11.45 -0.04
C LEU A 208 31.48 11.07 -0.85
N ASN A 209 30.34 10.87 -0.19
CA ASN A 209 29.08 10.58 -0.88
C ASN A 209 28.56 11.80 -1.63
N ILE A 210 28.66 13.00 -1.03
CA ILE A 210 28.21 14.25 -1.64
C ILE A 210 29.15 14.74 -2.73
N ASP A 211 30.43 14.38 -2.67
CA ASP A 211 31.46 14.76 -3.64
C ASP A 211 31.05 14.49 -5.10
N LYS A 212 30.38 13.37 -5.40
CA LYS A 212 29.84 13.11 -6.75
C LYS A 212 28.79 14.13 -7.19
N LYS A 213 27.93 14.60 -6.26
CA LYS A 213 26.94 15.65 -6.54
C LYS A 213 27.61 16.99 -6.80
N ILE A 214 28.66 17.31 -6.03
CA ILE A 214 29.42 18.54 -6.24
C ILE A 214 30.05 18.54 -7.64
N SER A 215 30.73 17.46 -8.03
CA SER A 215 31.27 17.31 -9.38
C SER A 215 30.19 17.48 -10.46
N LYS A 216 29.02 16.87 -10.28
CA LYS A 216 27.90 16.93 -11.25
C LYS A 216 27.29 18.32 -11.39
N HIS A 217 27.09 19.05 -10.28
CA HIS A 217 26.37 20.32 -10.27
C HIS A 217 27.29 21.55 -10.45
N PHE A 218 28.58 21.42 -10.13
CA PHE A 218 29.58 22.47 -10.25
C PHE A 218 30.71 22.08 -11.21
N SER A 219 31.74 21.41 -10.72
CA SER A 219 32.88 20.88 -11.48
C SER A 219 33.77 20.02 -10.59
N ASP A 220 34.64 19.21 -11.21
CA ASP A 220 35.65 18.43 -10.47
C ASP A 220 36.64 19.33 -9.73
N GLU A 221 37.02 20.49 -10.29
CA GLU A 221 37.91 21.47 -9.64
C GLU A 221 37.34 21.95 -8.29
N ARG A 222 36.04 22.29 -8.27
CA ARG A 222 35.32 22.71 -7.06
C ARG A 222 35.18 21.59 -6.05
N SER A 223 34.99 20.36 -6.53
CA SER A 223 34.99 19.17 -5.68
C SER A 223 36.34 18.95 -5.01
N ILE A 224 37.43 19.08 -5.77
CA ILE A 224 38.80 18.97 -5.27
C ILE A 224 39.07 20.03 -4.19
N GLU A 225 38.62 21.27 -4.38
CA GLU A 225 38.71 22.33 -3.38
C GLU A 225 38.07 21.93 -2.04
N LEU A 226 36.88 21.33 -2.07
CA LEU A 226 36.18 20.87 -0.86
C LEU A 226 36.83 19.63 -0.23
N LEU A 227 37.33 18.70 -1.04
CA LEU A 227 38.09 17.54 -0.56
C LEU A 227 39.40 17.94 0.11
N LYS A 228 40.03 19.05 -0.28
CA LYS A 228 41.24 19.57 0.38
C LYS A 228 40.95 19.99 1.83
N TYR A 229 39.81 20.63 2.11
CA TYR A 229 39.40 20.91 3.50
C TYR A 229 39.16 19.65 4.31
N LEU A 230 38.54 18.62 3.70
CA LEU A 230 38.35 17.33 4.36
C LEU A 230 39.71 16.68 4.69
N TYR A 231 40.66 16.71 3.75
CA TYR A 231 42.00 16.20 3.95
C TYR A 231 42.70 16.87 5.15
N GLU A 232 42.69 18.21 5.22
CA GLU A 232 43.34 18.98 6.30
C GLU A 232 42.89 18.50 7.69
N VAL A 233 41.58 18.33 7.90
CA VAL A 233 41.01 17.86 9.18
C VAL A 233 41.53 16.47 9.58
N TYR A 234 41.64 15.55 8.63
CA TYR A 234 42.05 14.17 8.92
C TYR A 234 43.57 14.00 9.01
N VAL A 235 44.34 14.89 8.39
CA VAL A 235 45.80 14.95 8.59
C VAL A 235 46.14 15.39 9.99
N GLU A 236 45.44 16.40 10.53
CA GLU A 236 45.64 16.87 11.91
C GLU A 236 45.30 15.78 12.95
N LYS A 237 44.39 14.87 12.60
CA LYS A 237 44.01 13.72 13.43
C LYS A 237 44.93 12.50 13.28
N ASP A 238 45.97 12.59 12.46
CA ASP A 238 46.85 11.47 12.08
C ASP A 238 46.11 10.24 11.49
N GLU A 239 44.93 10.45 10.91
CA GLU A 239 44.11 9.39 10.30
C GLU A 239 44.52 9.17 8.83
N TYR A 240 45.74 8.67 8.64
CA TYR A 240 46.40 8.56 7.34
C TYR A 240 45.65 7.69 6.32
N ASP A 241 44.91 6.66 6.76
CA ASP A 241 44.12 5.83 5.85
C ASP A 241 43.02 6.64 5.14
N ILE A 242 42.36 7.54 5.86
CA ILE A 242 41.32 8.41 5.29
C ILE A 242 41.96 9.46 4.39
N CYS A 243 43.08 10.05 4.82
CA CYS A 243 43.86 10.98 4.01
C CYS A 243 44.20 10.37 2.63
N LEU A 244 44.68 9.12 2.61
CA LEU A 244 44.98 8.41 1.36
C LEU A 244 43.73 8.16 0.50
N LYS A 245 42.57 7.85 1.10
CA LYS A 245 41.31 7.70 0.35
C LYS A 245 40.93 9.02 -0.33
N VAL A 246 40.96 10.13 0.41
CA VAL A 246 40.63 11.47 -0.11
C VAL A 246 41.59 11.87 -1.24
N LEU A 247 42.90 11.72 -1.04
CA LEU A 247 43.92 12.05 -2.04
C LEU A 247 43.79 11.20 -3.32
N LYS A 248 43.44 9.92 -3.21
CA LYS A 248 43.18 9.08 -4.39
C LYS A 248 41.97 9.57 -5.19
N ILE A 249 40.90 10.01 -4.52
CA ILE A 249 39.73 10.59 -5.21
C ILE A 249 40.12 11.90 -5.90
N ILE A 250 40.92 12.76 -5.26
CA ILE A 250 41.48 13.96 -5.89
C ILE A 250 42.27 13.60 -7.16
N LEU A 251 43.17 12.61 -7.08
CA LEU A 251 44.03 12.19 -8.20
C LEU A 251 43.32 11.35 -9.26
N GLU A 252 42.16 10.77 -8.95
CA GLU A 252 41.27 10.15 -9.93
C GLU A 252 40.60 11.21 -10.80
N LYS A 253 40.16 12.32 -10.17
CA LYS A 253 39.55 13.48 -10.86
C LYS A 253 40.57 14.29 -11.64
N ASP A 254 41.69 14.61 -11.01
CA ASP A 254 42.81 15.31 -11.64
C ASP A 254 44.14 14.58 -11.35
N PRO A 255 44.58 13.69 -12.25
CA PRO A 255 45.86 12.99 -12.14
C PRO A 255 47.08 13.91 -12.15
N THR A 256 46.92 15.20 -12.45
CA THR A 256 47.98 16.22 -12.50
C THR A 256 47.95 17.20 -11.33
N ASP A 257 47.00 17.08 -10.39
CA ASP A 257 46.90 17.98 -9.22
C ASP A 257 48.18 17.94 -8.37
N ASP A 258 48.87 19.08 -8.32
CA ASP A 258 50.16 19.24 -7.64
C ASP A 258 50.07 18.98 -6.14
N PHE A 259 48.96 19.36 -5.51
CA PHE A 259 48.70 19.13 -4.10
C PHE A 259 48.58 17.63 -3.81
N GLY A 260 47.69 16.94 -4.54
CA GLY A 260 47.43 15.52 -4.40
C GLY A 260 48.70 14.70 -4.61
N ARG A 261 49.49 15.02 -5.63
CA ARG A 261 50.77 14.34 -5.93
C ARG A 261 51.80 14.51 -4.83
N LYS A 262 51.93 15.71 -4.24
CA LYS A 262 52.88 15.96 -3.13
C LYS A 262 52.41 15.31 -1.84
N GLU A 263 51.15 15.51 -1.49
CA GLU A 263 50.58 15.07 -0.23
C GLU A 263 50.45 13.55 -0.15
N ILE A 264 50.13 12.85 -1.25
CA ILE A 264 50.03 11.39 -1.21
C ILE A 264 51.36 10.72 -0.87
N VAL A 265 52.48 11.25 -1.36
CA VAL A 265 53.82 10.77 -1.01
C VAL A 265 54.14 11.12 0.45
N SER A 266 53.80 12.33 0.90
CA SER A 266 53.95 12.76 2.30
C SER A 266 53.22 11.83 3.27
N ILE A 267 51.96 11.50 2.98
CA ILE A 267 51.15 10.62 3.82
C ILE A 267 51.65 9.18 3.78
N TYR A 268 52.08 8.66 2.63
CA TYR A 268 52.73 7.34 2.60
C TYR A 268 53.99 7.29 3.45
N ARG A 269 54.81 8.35 3.43
CA ARG A 269 56.00 8.45 4.29
C ARG A 269 55.64 8.45 5.78
N LYS A 270 54.59 9.19 6.18
CA LYS A 270 54.10 9.20 7.57
C LYS A 270 53.55 7.84 7.98
N LYS A 271 52.68 7.24 7.16
CA LYS A 271 52.00 5.98 7.44
C LYS A 271 52.97 4.79 7.53
N TYR A 272 53.95 4.74 6.64
CA TYR A 272 54.90 3.62 6.52
C TYR A 272 56.31 3.99 7.00
N LYS A 273 56.43 4.93 7.94
CA LYS A 273 57.72 5.45 8.44
C LYS A 273 58.68 4.36 8.91
N GLU A 274 58.14 3.28 9.50
CA GLU A 274 58.91 2.14 10.01
C GLU A 274 59.21 1.06 8.95
N HIS A 275 58.73 1.23 7.71
CA HIS A 275 58.89 0.24 6.65
C HIS A 275 60.31 0.26 6.08
N THR A 276 60.95 -0.90 6.09
CA THR A 276 62.38 -1.09 5.77
C THR A 276 62.82 -0.50 4.42
N TYR A 277 61.96 -0.59 3.38
CA TYR A 277 62.27 -0.17 2.00
C TYR A 277 61.38 0.97 1.47
N LEU A 278 60.80 1.78 2.36
CA LEU A 278 59.84 2.82 1.98
C LEU A 278 60.35 3.73 0.84
N GLU A 279 61.50 4.37 1.03
CA GLU A 279 62.05 5.33 0.04
C GLU A 279 62.48 4.64 -1.27
N GLU A 280 62.91 3.38 -1.21
CA GLU A 280 63.25 2.61 -2.41
C GLU A 280 61.99 2.31 -3.23
N TYR A 281 60.89 1.93 -2.58
CA TYR A 281 59.62 1.69 -3.25
C TYR A 281 58.97 2.97 -3.77
N ILE A 282 59.10 4.11 -3.09
CA ILE A 282 58.66 5.41 -3.64
C ILE A 282 59.40 5.71 -4.95
N LYS A 283 60.73 5.58 -4.97
CA LYS A 283 61.57 5.83 -6.15
C LYS A 283 61.29 4.84 -7.29
N ARG A 284 61.24 3.54 -7.00
CA ARG A 284 61.02 2.48 -8.00
C ARG A 284 59.68 2.61 -8.71
N ASN A 285 58.63 3.00 -7.98
CA ASN A 285 57.30 3.19 -8.55
C ASN A 285 57.11 4.58 -9.18
N ASN A 286 58.12 5.44 -9.08
CA ASN A 286 58.12 6.80 -9.62
C ASN A 286 56.91 7.61 -9.12
N LEU A 287 56.58 7.47 -7.84
CA LEU A 287 55.47 8.19 -7.21
C LEU A 287 55.65 9.72 -7.24
N GLU A 288 56.90 10.18 -7.26
CA GLU A 288 57.26 11.61 -7.34
C GLU A 288 57.33 12.13 -8.79
N GLY A 289 57.30 11.25 -9.78
CA GLY A 289 57.51 11.62 -11.18
C GLY A 289 56.25 12.14 -11.86
N SER A 290 56.35 13.30 -12.50
CA SER A 290 55.25 13.94 -13.25
C SER A 290 54.84 13.21 -14.53
N TRP A 291 55.75 12.46 -15.14
CA TRP A 291 55.56 11.83 -16.47
C TRP A 291 54.80 10.48 -16.45
N ARG A 292 54.65 9.85 -15.27
CA ARG A 292 53.94 8.57 -15.12
C ARG A 292 52.50 8.81 -14.65
N ASN A 293 51.60 7.93 -15.08
CA ASN A 293 50.24 7.89 -14.53
C ASN A 293 50.31 7.63 -13.01
N ILE A 294 49.80 8.57 -12.23
CA ILE A 294 49.90 8.54 -10.76
C ILE A 294 49.08 7.39 -10.16
N ASN A 295 47.94 7.03 -10.75
CA ASN A 295 47.09 5.93 -10.27
C ASN A 295 47.81 4.58 -10.44
N ASP A 296 48.50 4.38 -11.55
CA ASP A 296 49.35 3.19 -11.74
C ASP A 296 50.53 3.17 -10.76
N ALA A 297 51.15 4.33 -10.51
CA ALA A 297 52.25 4.44 -9.56
C ALA A 297 51.80 4.12 -8.13
N ILE A 298 50.63 4.64 -7.72
CA ILE A 298 49.97 4.34 -6.44
C ILE A 298 49.68 2.86 -6.32
N PHE A 299 49.01 2.27 -7.31
CA PHE A 299 48.63 0.86 -7.29
C PHE A 299 49.85 -0.07 -7.14
N ASN A 300 50.92 0.21 -7.91
CA ASN A 300 52.14 -0.57 -7.82
C ASN A 300 52.87 -0.33 -6.48
N PHE A 301 52.91 0.90 -5.98
CA PHE A 301 53.48 1.18 -4.66
C PHE A 301 52.75 0.46 -3.54
N GLU A 302 51.42 0.51 -3.49
CA GLU A 302 50.63 -0.13 -2.45
C GLU A 302 50.77 -1.66 -2.46
N LYS A 303 50.96 -2.25 -3.64
CA LYS A 303 51.31 -3.67 -3.76
C LYS A 303 52.69 -3.98 -3.17
N HIS A 304 53.70 -3.15 -3.45
CA HIS A 304 55.06 -3.36 -2.95
C HIS A 304 55.18 -3.13 -1.43
N ILE A 305 54.62 -2.03 -0.92
CA ILE A 305 54.74 -1.61 0.49
C ILE A 305 54.03 -2.56 1.46
N ALA A 306 53.13 -3.41 0.95
CA ALA A 306 52.44 -4.38 1.77
C ALA A 306 53.32 -5.60 2.13
N PHE A 307 54.48 -5.79 1.47
CA PHE A 307 55.46 -6.82 1.80
C PHE A 307 56.55 -6.27 2.74
N ASP A 308 56.34 -6.43 4.04
CA ASP A 308 57.31 -6.03 5.06
C ASP A 308 57.58 -7.15 6.08
N LYS A 309 58.69 -7.03 6.79
CA LYS A 309 59.06 -7.93 7.86
C LYS A 309 57.96 -8.01 8.92
N GLY A 310 57.55 -9.23 9.24
CA GLY A 310 56.52 -9.52 10.22
C GLY A 310 55.09 -9.54 9.66
N ASN A 311 54.88 -9.13 8.41
CA ASN A 311 53.59 -9.31 7.74
C ASN A 311 53.36 -10.79 7.40
N PHE A 312 52.07 -11.15 7.34
CA PHE A 312 51.64 -12.49 7.01
C PHE A 312 51.20 -12.55 5.56
N VAL A 313 51.49 -13.67 4.92
CA VAL A 313 51.18 -13.95 3.52
C VAL A 313 50.60 -15.34 3.40
N TYR A 314 49.95 -15.63 2.28
CA TYR A 314 49.41 -16.93 1.95
C TYR A 314 49.90 -17.35 0.57
N HIS A 315 50.49 -18.54 0.50
CA HIS A 315 50.85 -19.21 -0.74
C HIS A 315 49.95 -20.43 -0.96
N ARG A 316 49.46 -20.64 -2.19
CA ARG A 316 48.54 -21.74 -2.52
C ARG A 316 49.09 -23.12 -2.13
N THR A 317 50.38 -23.35 -2.32
CA THR A 317 51.02 -24.66 -2.04
C THR A 317 51.51 -24.77 -0.60
N TRP A 318 52.11 -23.71 -0.06
CA TRP A 318 52.87 -23.76 1.19
C TRP A 318 52.09 -23.25 2.40
N GLY A 319 50.89 -22.69 2.19
CA GLY A 319 50.01 -22.20 3.24
C GLY A 319 50.40 -20.81 3.73
N ILE A 320 50.07 -20.54 4.99
CA ILE A 320 50.35 -19.26 5.65
C ILE A 320 51.86 -19.14 5.85
N GLY A 321 52.42 -17.98 5.51
CA GLY A 321 53.81 -17.63 5.77
C GLY A 321 53.93 -16.32 6.55
N ARG A 322 55.02 -16.19 7.29
CA ARG A 322 55.43 -14.92 7.91
C ARG A 322 56.71 -14.46 7.24
N ILE A 323 56.74 -13.21 6.79
CA ILE A 323 57.96 -12.61 6.26
C ILE A 323 58.92 -12.39 7.42
N VAL A 324 60.03 -13.12 7.41
CA VAL A 324 61.03 -13.10 8.50
C VAL A 324 62.11 -12.07 8.23
N ASP A 325 62.48 -11.93 6.96
CA ASP A 325 63.49 -11.00 6.52
C ASP A 325 63.22 -10.51 5.10
N VAL A 326 63.63 -9.28 4.82
CA VAL A 326 63.50 -8.65 3.51
C VAL A 326 64.84 -8.03 3.15
N ASN A 327 65.45 -8.49 2.05
CA ASN A 327 66.71 -7.98 1.52
C ASN A 327 66.52 -7.52 0.07
N ARG A 328 66.31 -6.21 -0.11
CA ARG A 328 65.94 -5.57 -1.39
C ARG A 328 64.75 -6.26 -2.06
N ASP A 329 65.03 -7.09 -3.06
CA ASP A 329 64.05 -7.83 -3.84
C ASP A 329 63.81 -9.26 -3.34
N ILE A 330 64.58 -9.76 -2.38
CA ILE A 330 64.48 -11.14 -1.89
C ILE A 330 63.80 -11.16 -0.52
N PHE A 331 62.66 -11.84 -0.45
CA PHE A 331 61.89 -12.07 0.76
C PHE A 331 62.21 -13.46 1.31
N THR A 332 62.61 -13.52 2.58
CA THR A 332 62.71 -14.80 3.31
C THR A 332 61.44 -15.00 4.12
N ILE A 333 60.69 -16.04 3.76
CA ILE A 333 59.36 -16.30 4.31
C ILE A 333 59.33 -17.68 4.97
N ASP A 334 58.87 -17.70 6.21
CA ASP A 334 58.59 -18.94 6.93
C ASP A 334 57.15 -19.37 6.70
N PHE A 335 56.94 -20.25 5.72
CA PHE A 335 55.65 -20.91 5.52
C PHE A 335 55.46 -22.07 6.49
N THR A 336 54.21 -22.37 6.86
CA THR A 336 53.87 -23.51 7.70
C THR A 336 54.42 -24.83 7.17
N LYS A 337 54.44 -25.01 5.83
CA LYS A 337 54.98 -26.21 5.17
C LYS A 337 56.43 -26.08 4.69
N LYS A 338 57.01 -24.88 4.68
CA LYS A 338 58.34 -24.63 4.11
C LYS A 338 58.99 -23.39 4.75
N LYS A 339 59.91 -23.61 5.69
CA LYS A 339 60.63 -22.54 6.39
C LYS A 339 61.80 -22.00 5.56
N GLY A 340 62.15 -20.74 5.78
CA GLY A 340 63.28 -20.05 5.18
C GLY A 340 63.21 -19.93 3.66
N HIS A 341 62.01 -19.98 3.08
CA HIS A 341 61.89 -19.94 1.63
C HIS A 341 62.16 -18.54 1.11
N GLN A 342 63.12 -18.43 0.20
CA GLN A 342 63.46 -17.19 -0.47
C GLN A 342 62.74 -17.06 -1.81
N MET A 343 62.16 -15.90 -2.07
CA MET A 343 61.56 -15.56 -3.36
C MET A 343 61.75 -14.09 -3.70
N SER A 344 61.74 -13.76 -4.99
CA SER A 344 61.84 -12.37 -5.44
C SER A 344 60.53 -11.59 -5.24
N LEU A 345 60.58 -10.26 -5.25
CA LEU A 345 59.40 -9.39 -5.16
C LEU A 345 58.36 -9.72 -6.23
N ASN A 346 58.80 -9.91 -7.47
CA ASN A 346 57.90 -10.25 -8.58
C ASN A 346 57.25 -11.63 -8.35
N MET A 347 58.01 -12.63 -7.90
CA MET A 347 57.46 -13.94 -7.54
C MET A 347 56.48 -13.84 -6.37
N ALA A 348 56.78 -12.99 -5.37
CA ALA A 348 55.92 -12.74 -4.24
C ALA A 348 54.59 -12.10 -4.67
N LEU A 349 54.63 -11.09 -5.53
CA LEU A 349 53.44 -10.41 -6.06
C LEU A 349 52.54 -11.36 -6.87
N ASP A 350 53.13 -12.27 -7.64
CA ASP A 350 52.39 -13.19 -8.50
C ASP A 350 51.80 -14.38 -7.71
N SER A 351 52.46 -14.81 -6.64
CA SER A 351 52.14 -16.08 -5.94
C SER A 351 51.59 -15.92 -4.53
N LEU A 352 51.69 -14.74 -3.91
CA LEU A 352 51.30 -14.51 -2.52
C LEU A 352 50.11 -13.57 -2.37
N ARG A 353 49.20 -13.93 -1.45
CA ARG A 353 48.17 -13.04 -0.93
C ARG A 353 48.60 -12.51 0.44
N ILE A 354 48.61 -11.20 0.64
CA ILE A 354 48.88 -10.60 1.96
C ILE A 354 47.68 -10.82 2.90
N LEU A 355 47.95 -11.13 4.16
CA LEU A 355 46.95 -11.37 5.18
C LEU A 355 47.09 -10.34 6.33
N PRO A 356 46.03 -9.60 6.68
CA PRO A 356 46.06 -8.68 7.82
C PRO A 356 46.17 -9.45 9.14
N LYS A 357 46.83 -8.89 10.17
CA LYS A 357 47.15 -9.59 11.44
C LYS A 357 45.95 -10.22 12.16
N ASN A 358 44.75 -9.69 11.94
CA ASN A 358 43.47 -10.12 12.50
C ASN A 358 42.70 -11.08 11.58
N HIS A 359 43.25 -11.50 10.45
CA HIS A 359 42.64 -12.47 9.54
C HIS A 359 42.38 -13.80 10.25
N ILE A 360 41.23 -14.43 9.96
CA ILE A 360 40.77 -15.66 10.63
C ILE A 360 41.83 -16.79 10.58
N TRP A 361 42.47 -16.99 9.43
CA TRP A 361 43.56 -17.96 9.26
C TRP A 361 44.76 -17.73 10.19
N ILE A 362 45.15 -16.47 10.43
CA ILE A 362 46.25 -16.13 11.33
C ILE A 362 45.84 -16.37 12.78
N LEU A 363 44.61 -16.00 13.14
CA LEU A 363 44.09 -16.23 14.49
C LEU A 363 44.04 -17.73 14.81
N LYS A 364 43.60 -18.55 13.85
CA LYS A 364 43.63 -20.03 13.95
C LYS A 364 45.04 -20.57 14.15
N MET A 365 46.03 -20.01 13.47
CA MET A 365 47.43 -20.41 13.59
C MET A 365 48.05 -20.01 14.94
N ARG A 366 47.68 -18.85 15.49
CA ARG A 366 48.26 -18.33 16.74
C ARG A 366 47.75 -19.05 17.98
N ASP A 367 46.43 -19.12 18.15
CA ASP A 367 45.80 -19.68 19.35
C ASP A 367 44.36 -20.11 19.02
N LYS A 368 44.20 -21.38 18.66
CA LYS A 368 42.93 -21.96 18.22
C LYS A 368 41.93 -22.06 19.38
N ASP A 369 42.39 -22.32 20.59
CA ASP A 369 41.52 -22.50 21.76
C ASP A 369 40.94 -21.16 22.23
N ARG A 370 41.77 -20.11 22.29
CA ARG A 370 41.29 -18.76 22.61
C ARG A 370 40.33 -18.22 21.55
N LEU A 371 40.62 -18.46 20.27
CA LEU A 371 39.74 -18.09 19.17
C LEU A 371 38.37 -18.77 19.30
N LYS A 372 38.36 -20.05 19.69
CA LYS A 372 37.15 -20.83 19.89
C LYS A 372 36.27 -20.29 21.01
N SER A 373 36.84 -19.96 22.17
CA SER A 373 36.06 -19.33 23.25
C SER A 373 35.49 -17.99 22.80
N LYS A 374 36.32 -17.15 22.17
CA LYS A 374 35.91 -15.80 21.77
C LYS A 374 34.81 -15.77 20.70
N ILE A 375 34.85 -16.67 19.72
CA ILE A 375 33.79 -16.78 18.68
C ILE A 375 32.47 -17.30 19.28
N LYS A 376 32.52 -18.13 20.32
CA LYS A 376 31.33 -18.63 21.01
C LYS A 376 30.69 -17.57 21.91
N GLU A 377 31.51 -16.78 22.60
CA GLU A 377 31.06 -15.75 23.55
C GLU A 377 30.65 -14.44 22.87
N ASP A 378 31.37 -14.01 21.81
CA ASP A 378 31.16 -12.73 21.13
C ASP A 378 30.92 -12.95 19.62
N ILE A 379 29.66 -13.23 19.28
CA ILE A 379 29.21 -13.46 17.90
C ILE A 379 29.42 -12.22 17.01
N PRO A 380 29.08 -10.98 17.42
CA PRO A 380 29.35 -9.78 16.62
C PRO A 380 30.84 -9.63 16.28
N TRP A 381 31.75 -9.83 17.25
CA TRP A 381 33.18 -9.80 16.97
C TRP A 381 33.60 -10.91 16.00
N GLY A 382 33.07 -12.12 16.17
CA GLY A 382 33.33 -13.25 15.27
C GLY A 382 32.91 -12.95 13.83
N LEU A 383 31.72 -12.40 13.63
CA LEU A 383 31.21 -11.97 12.33
C LEU A 383 32.10 -10.89 11.72
N LYS A 384 32.51 -9.87 12.48
CA LYS A 384 33.43 -8.82 12.03
C LYS A 384 34.75 -9.38 11.51
N ILE A 385 35.36 -10.30 12.24
CA ILE A 385 36.62 -10.94 11.83
C ILE A 385 36.42 -11.76 10.55
N LEU A 386 35.34 -12.55 10.48
CA LEU A 386 35.07 -13.38 9.32
C LEU A 386 34.84 -12.53 8.07
N ILE A 387 33.98 -11.51 8.14
CA ILE A 387 33.68 -10.63 7.01
C ILE A 387 34.94 -9.89 6.52
N ASN A 388 35.71 -9.30 7.45
CA ASN A 388 36.95 -8.59 7.09
C ASN A 388 38.05 -9.52 6.53
N SER A 389 38.01 -10.81 6.86
CA SER A 389 38.96 -11.79 6.31
C SER A 389 38.69 -12.11 4.84
N TYR A 390 37.49 -11.81 4.34
CA TYR A 390 37.12 -12.00 2.93
C TYR A 390 36.91 -10.65 2.23
N ASP A 391 37.84 -9.71 2.42
CA ASP A 391 37.83 -8.40 1.74
C ASP A 391 36.51 -7.64 1.94
N ASN A 392 35.99 -7.70 3.17
CA ASN A 392 34.71 -7.15 3.60
C ASN A 392 33.47 -7.75 2.91
N LYS A 393 33.59 -8.90 2.25
CA LYS A 393 32.48 -9.59 1.57
C LYS A 393 32.52 -11.08 1.85
N ALA A 394 31.65 -11.55 2.74
CA ALA A 394 31.62 -12.96 3.12
C ALA A 394 30.22 -13.56 3.06
N THR A 395 30.14 -14.82 2.62
CA THR A 395 28.88 -15.57 2.56
C THR A 395 28.69 -16.49 3.76
N MET A 396 27.46 -16.95 3.98
CA MET A 396 27.16 -18.03 4.94
C MET A 396 28.04 -19.26 4.73
N LYS A 397 28.33 -19.60 3.46
CA LYS A 397 29.22 -20.71 3.11
C LYS A 397 30.64 -20.47 3.62
N ASN A 398 31.18 -19.26 3.42
CA ASN A 398 32.51 -18.91 3.93
C ASN A 398 32.58 -19.00 5.46
N PHE A 399 31.56 -18.53 6.17
CA PHE A 399 31.49 -18.65 7.64
C PHE A 399 31.50 -20.12 8.07
N LYS A 400 30.71 -20.97 7.40
CA LYS A 400 30.62 -22.39 7.75
C LYS A 400 31.93 -23.13 7.50
N GLU A 401 32.56 -22.89 6.36
CA GLU A 401 33.86 -23.48 5.99
C GLU A 401 34.97 -23.08 6.97
N GLU A 402 34.96 -21.83 7.45
CA GLU A 402 35.97 -21.38 8.41
C GLU A 402 35.68 -21.85 9.84
N LEU A 403 34.43 -21.99 10.25
CA LEU A 403 34.11 -22.35 11.62
C LEU A 403 33.99 -23.85 11.86
N VAL A 404 33.59 -24.65 10.87
CA VAL A 404 33.28 -26.07 11.05
C VAL A 404 34.23 -26.95 10.22
N PRO A 405 34.87 -27.99 10.80
CA PRO A 405 34.76 -28.49 12.18
C PRO A 405 35.77 -27.86 13.15
N ASP A 406 36.61 -26.94 12.67
CA ASP A 406 37.80 -26.47 13.38
C ASP A 406 37.52 -25.71 14.67
N ILE A 407 36.49 -24.86 14.68
CA ILE A 407 36.15 -23.98 15.80
C ILE A 407 34.87 -24.46 16.48
N LEU A 408 33.85 -24.77 15.67
CA LEU A 408 32.53 -25.24 16.10
C LEU A 408 32.30 -26.68 15.62
N LYS A 409 31.64 -27.49 16.45
CA LYS A 409 31.13 -28.79 16.02
C LYS A 409 29.94 -28.61 15.08
N LEU A 410 29.66 -29.61 14.24
CA LEU A 410 28.50 -29.60 13.33
C LEU A 410 27.17 -29.41 14.08
N SER A 411 27.07 -29.95 15.30
CA SER A 411 25.91 -29.79 16.20
C SER A 411 25.77 -28.40 16.81
N GLU A 412 26.88 -27.65 16.95
CA GLU A 412 26.90 -26.29 17.52
C GLU A 412 26.60 -25.22 16.46
N TRP A 413 26.85 -25.52 15.18
CA TRP A 413 26.69 -24.60 14.06
C TRP A 413 25.28 -24.05 13.93
N ASN A 414 24.25 -24.89 13.99
CA ASN A 414 22.87 -24.44 13.76
C ASN A 414 22.43 -23.39 14.81
N THR A 415 22.79 -23.61 16.07
CA THR A 415 22.50 -22.67 17.17
C THR A 415 23.27 -21.37 17.00
N TRP A 416 24.57 -21.45 16.73
CA TRP A 416 25.41 -20.27 16.53
C TRP A 416 24.95 -19.44 15.32
N TRP A 417 24.68 -20.10 14.18
CA TRP A 417 24.24 -19.44 12.95
C TRP A 417 22.87 -18.76 13.09
N ASN A 418 21.93 -19.37 13.81
CA ASN A 418 20.63 -18.73 14.06
C ASN A 418 20.77 -17.44 14.88
N ASN A 419 21.67 -17.42 15.86
CA ASN A 419 21.96 -16.21 16.64
C ASN A 419 22.71 -15.16 15.79
N ALA A 420 23.70 -15.59 15.02
CA ALA A 420 24.44 -14.73 14.08
C ALA A 420 23.51 -14.10 13.03
N LYS A 421 22.55 -14.86 12.49
CA LYS A 421 21.58 -14.37 11.49
C LYS A 421 20.62 -13.32 12.08
N LYS A 422 20.30 -13.41 13.38
CA LYS A 422 19.55 -12.35 14.06
C LYS A 422 20.38 -11.07 14.12
N ILE A 423 21.63 -11.17 14.58
CA ILE A 423 22.57 -10.04 14.66
C ILE A 423 22.78 -9.40 13.29
N LEU A 424 23.04 -10.18 12.24
CA LEU A 424 23.21 -9.67 10.86
C LEU A 424 21.96 -8.94 10.32
N LYS A 425 20.78 -9.18 10.88
CA LYS A 425 19.53 -8.50 10.51
C LYS A 425 19.21 -7.28 11.37
N THR A 426 19.63 -7.28 12.64
CA THR A 426 19.24 -6.28 13.63
C THR A 426 20.33 -5.28 13.95
N ASP A 427 21.60 -5.69 13.88
CA ASP A 427 22.73 -4.83 14.20
C ASP A 427 23.11 -3.98 12.98
N PRO A 428 23.05 -2.65 13.10
CA PRO A 428 23.30 -1.73 12.00
C PRO A 428 24.71 -1.76 11.42
N LYS A 429 25.69 -2.34 12.14
CA LYS A 429 27.09 -2.46 11.69
C LYS A 429 27.30 -3.56 10.65
N PHE A 430 26.28 -4.36 10.35
CA PHE A 430 26.34 -5.40 9.33
C PHE A 430 25.41 -5.07 8.17
N GLY A 431 25.89 -5.32 6.95
CA GLY A 431 25.15 -5.17 5.72
C GLY A 431 24.97 -6.44 4.94
N ALA A 432 23.89 -6.47 4.16
CA ALA A 432 23.66 -7.47 3.13
C ALA A 432 23.81 -6.78 1.77
N ILE A 433 24.49 -7.43 0.83
CA ILE A 433 24.69 -6.91 -0.53
C ILE A 433 23.53 -7.42 -1.39
N ASP A 434 22.64 -6.52 -1.81
CA ASP A 434 21.38 -6.87 -2.48
C ASP A 434 21.57 -7.60 -3.83
N GLU A 435 22.69 -7.36 -4.52
CA GLU A 435 23.03 -8.00 -5.79
C GLU A 435 23.53 -9.45 -5.62
N LEU A 436 23.99 -9.82 -4.42
CA LEU A 436 24.67 -11.09 -4.15
C LEU A 436 24.02 -11.85 -2.99
N LYS A 437 23.30 -12.93 -3.33
CA LYS A 437 22.57 -13.75 -2.36
C LYS A 437 23.45 -14.21 -1.19
N ASP A 438 22.96 -14.01 0.03
CA ASP A 438 23.61 -14.42 1.31
C ASP A 438 25.04 -13.86 1.50
N THR A 439 25.34 -12.70 0.92
CA THR A 439 26.64 -12.01 1.09
C THR A 439 26.51 -10.85 2.06
N TYR A 440 27.44 -10.80 3.03
CA TYR A 440 27.45 -9.83 4.11
C TYR A 440 28.72 -9.00 4.11
N GLU A 441 28.60 -7.75 4.55
CA GLU A 441 29.68 -6.77 4.69
C GLU A 441 29.61 -6.03 6.03
N MET A 442 30.73 -5.44 6.48
CA MET A 442 30.73 -4.51 7.59
C MET A 442 30.33 -3.12 7.09
N ARG A 443 29.39 -2.50 7.81
CA ARG A 443 28.98 -1.10 7.65
C ARG A 443 29.58 -0.26 8.76
N ASP A 444 30.04 0.93 8.43
CA ASP A 444 30.61 1.85 9.41
C ASP A 444 29.50 2.64 10.18
N LYS A 445 28.25 2.70 9.68
CA LYS A 445 27.03 3.26 10.37
C LYS A 445 25.69 2.58 9.94
N PRO A 446 24.58 2.74 10.71
CA PRO A 446 23.23 2.26 10.34
C PRO A 446 22.71 2.84 9.02
N LEU A 447 21.97 2.03 8.24
CA LEU A 447 21.17 2.51 7.11
C LEU A 447 20.16 3.56 7.60
N SER A 448 20.04 4.68 6.89
CA SER A 448 18.95 5.63 7.11
C SER A 448 17.60 4.97 6.78
N PHE A 449 16.50 5.55 7.29
CA PHE A 449 15.16 5.12 6.88
C PHE A 449 15.02 5.13 5.36
N GLU A 450 15.51 6.19 4.72
CA GLU A 450 15.44 6.37 3.26
C GLU A 450 16.16 5.26 2.50
N GLU A 451 17.42 4.96 2.88
CA GLU A 451 18.22 3.94 2.22
C GLU A 451 17.62 2.54 2.42
N LYS A 452 17.10 2.26 3.63
CA LYS A 452 16.41 1.00 3.92
C LYS A 452 15.13 0.84 3.09
N THR A 453 14.32 1.88 3.01
CA THR A 453 13.05 1.86 2.25
C THR A 453 13.33 1.76 0.75
N TYR A 454 14.32 2.48 0.24
CA TYR A 454 14.78 2.39 -1.15
C TYR A 454 15.29 1.00 -1.53
N ASN A 455 16.15 0.39 -0.70
CA ASN A 455 16.65 -0.96 -0.95
C ASN A 455 15.51 -1.98 -0.93
N THR A 456 14.56 -1.82 -0.01
CA THR A 456 13.34 -2.64 0.03
C THR A 456 12.52 -2.46 -1.26
N PHE A 457 12.33 -1.22 -1.72
CA PHE A 457 11.64 -0.90 -2.97
C PHE A 457 12.29 -1.59 -4.18
N LYS A 458 13.62 -1.54 -4.29
CA LYS A 458 14.37 -2.23 -5.35
C LYS A 458 14.20 -3.74 -5.33
N ALA A 459 14.20 -4.34 -4.13
CA ALA A 459 14.06 -5.79 -3.97
C ALA A 459 12.65 -6.32 -4.29
N MET A 460 11.60 -5.53 -4.05
CA MET A 460 10.22 -5.92 -4.35
C MET A 460 10.00 -6.05 -5.86
N LYS A 461 9.16 -7.00 -6.29
CA LYS A 461 8.75 -7.16 -7.70
C LYS A 461 7.31 -6.71 -7.97
N ASP A 462 6.49 -6.66 -6.92
CA ASP A 462 5.07 -6.33 -7.01
C ASP A 462 4.86 -4.81 -7.11
N PHE A 463 4.00 -4.39 -8.04
CA PHE A 463 3.70 -2.97 -8.28
C PHE A 463 3.05 -2.31 -7.06
N THR A 464 2.06 -2.96 -6.44
CA THR A 464 1.29 -2.40 -5.31
C THR A 464 2.19 -2.21 -4.08
N GLN A 465 3.11 -3.14 -3.83
CA GLN A 465 4.10 -3.02 -2.76
C GLN A 465 5.08 -1.88 -3.03
N ARG A 466 5.62 -1.77 -4.25
CA ARG A 466 6.48 -0.64 -4.65
C ARG A 466 5.75 0.70 -4.53
N PHE A 467 4.50 0.74 -4.96
CA PHE A 467 3.64 1.93 -4.85
C PHE A 467 3.42 2.32 -3.39
N SER A 468 3.13 1.36 -2.51
CA SER A 468 2.99 1.63 -1.07
C SER A 468 4.29 2.15 -0.46
N LEU A 469 5.43 1.58 -0.86
CA LEU A 469 6.75 1.98 -0.36
C LEU A 469 7.15 3.39 -0.81
N ILE A 470 6.82 3.83 -2.03
CA ILE A 470 7.11 5.21 -2.44
C ILE A 470 6.19 6.21 -1.75
N ILE A 471 4.92 5.86 -1.49
CA ILE A 471 4.03 6.70 -0.68
C ILE A 471 4.58 6.85 0.74
N ASP A 472 4.92 5.73 1.38
CA ASP A 472 5.53 5.73 2.72
C ASP A 472 6.87 6.49 2.75
N PHE A 473 7.66 6.38 1.69
CA PHE A 473 8.89 7.14 1.50
C PHE A 473 8.61 8.65 1.45
N ILE A 474 7.64 9.10 0.65
CA ILE A 474 7.30 10.52 0.53
C ILE A 474 6.79 11.11 1.86
N GLU A 475 6.12 10.30 2.69
CA GLU A 475 5.59 10.75 3.98
C GLU A 475 6.68 10.91 5.06
N HIS A 476 7.76 10.13 4.99
CA HIS A 476 8.75 10.02 6.08
C HIS A 476 10.19 10.38 5.69
N ALA A 477 10.51 10.44 4.39
CA ALA A 477 11.84 10.80 3.90
C ALA A 477 11.99 12.31 3.74
N GLU A 478 13.23 12.77 3.69
CA GLU A 478 13.53 14.14 3.34
C GLU A 478 13.15 14.40 1.87
N PRO A 479 12.49 15.55 1.60
CA PRO A 479 12.04 15.93 0.27
C PRO A 479 13.09 15.91 -0.83
N ASP A 480 14.37 16.14 -0.52
CA ASP A 480 15.49 16.19 -1.47
C ASP A 480 16.28 14.88 -1.54
N SER A 481 15.71 13.78 -1.04
CA SER A 481 16.38 12.48 -1.07
C SER A 481 16.68 12.02 -2.50
N GLU A 482 17.94 11.62 -2.71
CA GLU A 482 18.43 11.13 -4.00
C GLU A 482 17.73 9.84 -4.46
N TYR A 483 17.19 9.08 -3.52
CA TYR A 483 16.46 7.84 -3.80
C TYR A 483 15.09 8.10 -4.44
N LEU A 484 14.49 9.28 -4.21
CA LEU A 484 13.16 9.60 -4.72
C LEU A 484 13.13 9.68 -6.26
N GLU A 485 14.16 10.27 -6.87
CA GLU A 485 14.28 10.38 -8.32
C GLU A 485 14.33 8.98 -8.97
N ASP A 486 15.14 8.07 -8.40
CA ASP A 486 15.23 6.69 -8.85
C ASP A 486 13.93 5.91 -8.66
N MET A 487 13.24 6.11 -7.53
CA MET A 487 11.94 5.47 -7.26
C MET A 487 10.87 5.98 -8.23
N ALA A 488 10.84 7.29 -8.50
CA ALA A 488 9.94 7.89 -9.49
C ALA A 488 10.21 7.38 -10.91
N GLN A 489 11.48 7.17 -11.26
CA GLN A 489 11.88 6.66 -12.58
C GLN A 489 11.30 5.28 -12.87
N TYR A 490 11.14 4.42 -11.86
CA TYR A 490 10.45 3.13 -12.02
C TYR A 490 9.00 3.33 -12.52
N PHE A 491 8.24 4.25 -11.93
CA PHE A 491 6.86 4.52 -12.34
C PHE A 491 6.79 5.20 -13.71
N LEU A 492 7.78 6.03 -14.06
CA LEU A 492 7.90 6.61 -15.39
C LEU A 492 8.04 5.55 -16.49
N THR A 493 8.60 4.36 -16.19
CA THR A 493 8.70 3.30 -17.21
C THR A 493 7.34 2.83 -17.74
N PHE A 494 6.26 2.94 -16.95
CA PHE A 494 4.89 2.62 -17.35
C PHE A 494 4.24 3.71 -18.21
N LEU A 495 4.87 4.88 -18.33
CA LEU A 495 4.34 6.06 -19.02
C LEU A 495 5.00 6.26 -20.40
N ASN A 496 5.86 5.34 -20.83
CA ASN A 496 6.58 5.47 -22.09
C ASN A 496 5.70 5.25 -23.34
N THR A 497 4.59 4.52 -23.21
CA THR A 497 3.68 4.21 -24.34
C THR A 497 2.22 4.38 -23.92
N THR A 498 1.35 4.68 -24.90
CA THR A 498 -0.10 4.78 -24.68
C THR A 498 -0.85 3.50 -25.08
N ASN A 499 -0.15 2.41 -25.40
CA ASN A 499 -0.76 1.14 -25.79
C ASN A 499 -0.93 0.25 -24.56
N ASN A 500 -2.04 -0.51 -24.49
CA ASN A 500 -2.36 -1.41 -23.37
C ASN A 500 -2.37 -0.69 -22.02
N VAL A 501 -3.13 0.40 -21.93
CA VAL A 501 -3.24 1.20 -20.69
C VAL A 501 -3.92 0.36 -19.61
N THR A 502 -3.20 0.11 -18.53
CA THR A 502 -3.69 -0.64 -17.36
C THR A 502 -3.90 0.28 -16.14
N GLU A 503 -4.41 -0.27 -15.04
CA GLU A 503 -4.48 0.42 -13.76
C GLU A 503 -3.09 0.87 -13.26
N GLN A 504 -2.02 0.13 -13.60
CA GLN A 504 -0.65 0.49 -13.23
C GLN A 504 -0.17 1.72 -13.99
N THR A 505 -0.49 1.83 -15.28
CA THR A 505 -0.19 3.02 -16.09
C THR A 505 -0.91 4.24 -15.53
N ILE A 506 -2.21 4.12 -15.23
CA ILE A 506 -3.00 5.22 -14.65
C ILE A 506 -2.49 5.61 -13.26
N CYS A 507 -2.24 4.64 -12.37
CA CYS A 507 -1.70 4.92 -11.03
C CYS A 507 -0.32 5.58 -11.11
N SER A 508 0.54 5.12 -12.03
CA SER A 508 1.86 5.72 -12.26
C SER A 508 1.72 7.17 -12.73
N TYR A 509 0.80 7.45 -13.65
CA TYR A 509 0.55 8.82 -14.11
C TYR A 509 0.10 9.73 -12.96
N LEU A 510 -0.88 9.28 -12.17
CA LEU A 510 -1.42 10.05 -11.05
C LEU A 510 -0.35 10.27 -9.97
N LEU A 511 0.45 9.25 -9.63
CA LEU A 511 1.53 9.35 -8.67
C LEU A 511 2.61 10.33 -9.14
N VAL A 512 3.09 10.17 -10.38
CA VAL A 512 4.17 10.97 -10.94
C VAL A 512 3.76 12.43 -11.11
N THR A 513 2.53 12.69 -11.54
CA THR A 513 2.00 14.07 -11.61
C THR A 513 1.87 14.70 -10.23
N LYS A 514 1.42 13.94 -9.22
CA LYS A 514 1.37 14.41 -7.83
C LYS A 514 2.78 14.69 -7.29
N LEU A 515 3.73 13.80 -7.55
CA LEU A 515 5.15 13.98 -7.21
C LEU A 515 5.73 15.23 -7.86
N GLN A 516 5.48 15.48 -9.14
CA GLN A 516 5.96 16.67 -9.83
C GLN A 516 5.33 17.96 -9.28
N GLN A 517 4.05 17.92 -8.89
CA GLN A 517 3.38 19.06 -8.25
C GLN A 517 3.95 19.35 -6.86
N GLN A 518 4.23 18.31 -6.08
CA GLN A 518 4.77 18.42 -4.73
C GLN A 518 6.26 18.78 -4.74
N PHE A 519 7.06 18.13 -5.59
CA PHE A 519 8.51 18.22 -5.64
C PHE A 519 8.98 18.76 -7.00
N LYS A 520 8.91 20.08 -7.18
CA LYS A 520 9.24 20.75 -8.46
C LYS A 520 10.67 20.51 -8.97
N PHE A 521 11.60 20.12 -8.10
CA PHE A 521 12.97 19.76 -8.51
C PHE A 521 13.03 18.44 -9.31
N LEU A 522 12.03 17.56 -9.16
CA LEU A 522 11.89 16.37 -9.98
C LEU A 522 11.53 16.82 -11.40
N ASN A 523 12.53 16.91 -12.27
CA ASN A 523 12.37 17.34 -13.65
C ASN A 523 11.79 16.19 -14.51
N ILE A 524 10.52 15.88 -14.25
CA ILE A 524 9.81 14.79 -14.89
C ILE A 524 9.13 15.33 -16.16
N ASN A 525 9.61 14.86 -17.31
CA ASN A 525 8.97 15.14 -18.60
C ASN A 525 7.98 14.02 -18.94
N LEU A 526 6.69 14.34 -18.89
CA LEU A 526 5.63 13.45 -19.35
C LEU A 526 5.45 13.60 -20.86
N ASN A 527 5.59 12.50 -21.59
CA ASN A 527 5.42 12.50 -23.06
C ASN A 527 3.96 12.64 -23.50
N TYR A 528 3.02 12.24 -22.63
CA TYR A 528 1.60 12.16 -22.93
C TYR A 528 0.76 12.71 -21.77
N SER A 529 -0.41 13.26 -22.09
CA SER A 529 -1.38 13.75 -21.11
C SER A 529 -2.26 12.61 -20.58
N PHE A 530 -2.97 12.85 -19.47
CA PHE A 530 -3.97 11.90 -18.96
C PHE A 530 -4.97 11.50 -20.05
N LYS A 531 -5.41 12.46 -20.87
CA LYS A 531 -6.35 12.25 -21.97
C LYS A 531 -5.83 11.24 -23.00
N ASP A 532 -4.53 11.28 -23.29
CA ASP A 532 -3.92 10.39 -24.29
C ASP A 532 -3.89 8.94 -23.80
N TYR A 533 -3.58 8.71 -22.52
CA TYR A 533 -3.71 7.38 -21.92
C TYR A 533 -5.17 6.95 -21.85
N PHE A 534 -6.04 7.84 -21.37
CA PHE A 534 -7.45 7.52 -21.16
C PHE A 534 -8.18 7.13 -22.45
N ASN A 535 -7.85 7.75 -23.58
CA ASN A 535 -8.42 7.41 -24.88
C ASN A 535 -8.12 5.96 -25.33
N ASN A 536 -7.08 5.34 -24.76
CA ASN A 536 -6.65 3.97 -25.07
C ASN A 536 -7.02 2.97 -23.96
N VAL A 537 -7.90 3.36 -23.04
CA VAL A 537 -8.45 2.46 -22.01
C VAL A 537 -9.62 1.68 -22.60
N GLU A 538 -9.52 0.34 -22.58
CA GLU A 538 -10.59 -0.55 -23.06
C GLU A 538 -11.81 -0.55 -22.13
N ASP A 539 -11.58 -0.69 -20.82
CA ASP A 539 -12.64 -0.71 -19.80
C ASP A 539 -12.29 0.25 -18.64
N PRO A 540 -12.83 1.49 -18.67
CA PRO A 540 -12.62 2.47 -17.61
C PRO A 540 -13.12 2.03 -16.23
N ILE A 541 -14.08 1.11 -16.18
CA ILE A 541 -14.68 0.60 -14.94
C ILE A 541 -13.76 -0.45 -14.32
N ALA A 542 -13.17 -1.32 -15.14
CA ALA A 542 -12.18 -2.30 -14.67
C ALA A 542 -10.94 -1.61 -14.08
N ILE A 543 -10.49 -0.50 -14.68
CA ILE A 543 -9.42 0.32 -14.08
C ILE A 543 -9.84 0.82 -12.69
N TYR A 544 -11.03 1.40 -12.55
CA TYR A 544 -11.53 1.88 -11.25
C TYR A 544 -11.60 0.77 -10.20
N GLU A 545 -12.01 -0.43 -10.59
CA GLU A 545 -12.06 -1.60 -9.72
C GLU A 545 -10.67 -1.99 -9.21
N ASN A 546 -9.70 -2.10 -10.12
CA ASN A 546 -8.36 -2.62 -9.87
C ASN A 546 -7.40 -1.63 -9.19
N ILE A 547 -7.73 -0.33 -9.14
CA ILE A 547 -6.97 0.63 -8.32
C ILE A 547 -7.06 0.21 -6.85
N ALA A 548 -5.93 -0.19 -6.25
CA ALA A 548 -5.91 -0.65 -4.86
C ALA A 548 -6.09 0.48 -3.82
N PHE A 549 -5.72 1.72 -4.19
CA PHE A 549 -5.62 2.85 -3.27
C PHE A 549 -6.84 3.79 -3.39
N SER A 550 -7.58 3.97 -2.29
CA SER A 550 -8.85 4.72 -2.29
C SER A 550 -8.70 6.18 -2.74
N ASP A 551 -7.64 6.87 -2.33
CA ASP A 551 -7.41 8.27 -2.71
C ASP A 551 -7.17 8.41 -4.22
N TYR A 552 -6.44 7.46 -4.80
CA TYR A 552 -6.18 7.43 -6.24
C TYR A 552 -7.43 7.07 -7.06
N LYS A 553 -8.43 6.39 -6.49
CA LYS A 553 -9.74 6.22 -7.15
C LYS A 553 -10.44 7.56 -7.34
N LYS A 554 -10.37 8.45 -6.34
CA LYS A 554 -10.93 9.80 -6.44
C LYS A 554 -10.15 10.64 -7.44
N ASP A 555 -8.82 10.58 -7.41
CA ASP A 555 -7.97 11.32 -8.36
C ASP A 555 -8.20 10.88 -9.81
N TYR A 556 -8.41 9.58 -10.05
CA TYR A 556 -8.78 9.05 -11.36
C TYR A 556 -10.11 9.65 -11.86
N LEU A 557 -11.16 9.66 -11.02
CA LEU A 557 -12.46 10.25 -11.36
C LEU A 557 -12.34 11.75 -11.68
N LEU A 558 -11.60 12.51 -10.87
CA LEU A 558 -11.36 13.94 -11.09
C LEU A 558 -10.65 14.20 -12.42
N ASN A 559 -9.67 13.38 -12.78
CA ASN A 559 -8.96 13.49 -14.06
C ASN A 559 -9.84 13.13 -15.26
N ILE A 560 -10.74 12.12 -15.13
CA ILE A 560 -11.76 11.83 -16.16
C ILE A 560 -12.67 13.04 -16.36
N LYS A 561 -13.21 13.61 -15.27
CA LYS A 561 -14.10 14.78 -15.31
C LYS A 561 -13.44 15.98 -16.01
N LYS A 562 -12.15 16.21 -15.75
CA LYS A 562 -11.36 17.29 -16.40
C LYS A 562 -11.08 17.03 -17.87
N SER A 563 -10.87 15.77 -18.27
CA SER A 563 -10.29 15.43 -19.58
C SER A 563 -11.30 14.95 -20.61
N TYR A 564 -12.48 14.48 -20.18
CA TYR A 564 -13.47 13.82 -21.02
C TYR A 564 -14.83 14.49 -20.93
N SER A 565 -15.42 14.86 -22.07
CA SER A 565 -16.67 15.67 -22.11
C SER A 565 -17.91 14.90 -21.66
N LYS A 566 -17.92 13.57 -21.80
CA LYS A 566 -19.03 12.68 -21.39
C LYS A 566 -18.67 11.87 -20.13
N TRP A 567 -17.96 12.50 -19.20
CA TRP A 567 -17.51 11.86 -17.97
C TRP A 567 -18.67 11.34 -17.12
N ASP A 568 -19.85 11.95 -17.24
CA ASP A 568 -21.07 11.63 -16.52
C ASP A 568 -21.62 10.25 -16.91
N GLU A 569 -21.52 9.83 -18.18
CA GLU A 569 -21.87 8.47 -18.61
C GLU A 569 -20.97 7.41 -17.92
N ILE A 570 -19.68 7.70 -17.79
CA ILE A 570 -18.70 6.82 -17.14
C ILE A 570 -18.96 6.76 -15.63
N PHE A 571 -19.16 7.92 -15.00
CA PHE A 571 -19.49 8.04 -13.59
C PHE A 571 -20.77 7.26 -13.26
N LEU A 572 -21.81 7.38 -14.09
CA LEU A 572 -23.06 6.64 -13.92
C LEU A 572 -22.83 5.11 -13.93
N ASN A 573 -22.05 4.61 -14.88
CA ASN A 573 -21.74 3.18 -14.97
C ASN A 573 -20.87 2.68 -13.81
N ILE A 574 -19.92 3.49 -13.34
CA ILE A 574 -19.13 3.17 -12.15
C ILE A 574 -20.04 3.16 -10.92
N PHE A 575 -20.94 4.14 -10.77
CA PHE A 575 -21.86 4.24 -9.63
C PHE A 575 -22.73 2.99 -9.48
N TYR A 576 -23.25 2.46 -10.58
CA TYR A 576 -24.09 1.26 -10.54
C TYR A 576 -23.37 0.01 -9.99
N LYS A 577 -22.07 -0.10 -10.19
CA LYS A 577 -21.26 -1.22 -9.66
C LYS A 577 -20.60 -0.91 -8.31
N TYR A 578 -20.19 0.35 -8.12
CA TYR A 578 -19.37 0.84 -7.01
C TYR A 578 -19.92 2.17 -6.46
N PRO A 579 -21.10 2.15 -5.83
CA PRO A 579 -21.77 3.38 -5.40
C PRO A 579 -20.95 4.10 -4.32
N ASN A 580 -20.77 5.40 -4.51
CA ASN A 580 -20.17 6.26 -3.51
C ASN A 580 -20.72 7.68 -3.62
N LYS A 581 -20.62 8.42 -2.50
CA LYS A 581 -21.20 9.75 -2.37
C LYS A 581 -20.62 10.74 -3.37
N PHE A 582 -19.30 10.72 -3.56
CA PHE A 582 -18.61 11.65 -4.46
C PHE A 582 -19.13 11.55 -5.90
N ILE A 583 -19.23 10.34 -6.47
CA ILE A 583 -19.77 10.15 -7.83
C ILE A 583 -21.22 10.63 -7.92
N PHE A 584 -22.04 10.27 -6.93
CA PHE A 584 -23.45 10.64 -6.91
C PHE A 584 -23.65 12.15 -6.86
N ASP A 585 -22.97 12.85 -5.94
CA ASP A 585 -23.05 14.29 -5.79
C ASP A 585 -22.59 15.00 -7.08
N GLU A 586 -21.51 14.52 -7.71
CA GLU A 586 -21.01 15.05 -8.98
C GLU A 586 -22.01 14.91 -10.13
N LEU A 587 -22.71 13.77 -10.23
CA LEU A 587 -23.78 13.57 -11.22
C LEU A 587 -24.95 14.54 -10.99
N LEU A 588 -25.32 14.81 -9.73
CA LEU A 588 -26.40 15.76 -9.41
C LEU A 588 -26.00 17.21 -9.69
N VAL A 589 -24.74 17.58 -9.42
CA VAL A 589 -24.18 18.89 -9.77
C VAL A 589 -24.23 19.09 -11.28
N LYS A 590 -23.94 18.04 -12.07
CA LYS A 590 -24.04 18.09 -13.53
C LYS A 590 -25.48 18.29 -14.01
N ASN A 591 -26.43 17.51 -13.48
CA ASN A 591 -27.85 17.65 -13.78
C ASN A 591 -28.70 16.94 -12.72
N LYS A 592 -29.61 17.68 -12.07
CA LYS A 592 -30.53 17.15 -11.06
C LYS A 592 -31.41 15.99 -11.56
N SER A 593 -31.70 15.92 -12.87
CA SER A 593 -32.49 14.83 -13.46
C SER A 593 -31.82 13.46 -13.35
N TYR A 594 -30.51 13.40 -13.09
CA TYR A 594 -29.82 12.13 -12.84
C TYR A 594 -30.38 11.39 -11.63
N PHE A 595 -30.93 12.10 -10.64
CA PHE A 595 -31.57 11.46 -9.49
C PHE A 595 -32.73 10.55 -9.92
N GLU A 596 -33.68 11.09 -10.68
CA GLU A 596 -34.84 10.34 -11.18
C GLU A 596 -34.42 9.18 -12.08
N LYS A 597 -33.43 9.42 -12.96
CA LYS A 597 -32.89 8.38 -13.85
C LYS A 597 -32.30 7.22 -13.06
N ILE A 598 -31.39 7.52 -12.13
CA ILE A 598 -30.73 6.53 -11.26
C ILE A 598 -31.78 5.76 -10.46
N LEU A 599 -32.74 6.46 -9.85
CA LEU A 599 -33.79 5.83 -9.05
C LEU A 599 -34.62 4.86 -9.88
N LYS A 600 -35.05 5.27 -11.09
CA LYS A 600 -35.85 4.43 -12.01
C LYS A 600 -35.08 3.21 -12.52
N GLU A 601 -33.81 3.37 -12.87
CA GLU A 601 -32.98 2.27 -13.38
C GLU A 601 -32.63 1.27 -12.27
N ILE A 602 -32.19 1.75 -11.11
CA ILE A 602 -31.81 0.88 -10.01
C ILE A 602 -33.02 0.16 -9.40
N THR A 603 -34.19 0.78 -9.31
CA THR A 603 -35.42 0.10 -8.84
C THR A 603 -35.92 -0.96 -9.81
N SER A 604 -35.74 -0.78 -11.12
CA SER A 604 -36.14 -1.79 -12.12
C SER A 604 -35.15 -2.96 -12.21
N VAL A 605 -33.87 -2.72 -11.95
CA VAL A 605 -32.80 -3.73 -12.06
C VAL A 605 -32.06 -3.96 -10.71
N TYR A 606 -32.78 -3.87 -9.59
CA TYR A 606 -32.21 -3.97 -8.23
C TYR A 606 -31.46 -5.29 -7.97
N LYS A 607 -31.81 -6.36 -8.70
CA LYS A 607 -31.16 -7.67 -8.60
C LYS A 607 -29.74 -7.68 -9.14
N GLU A 608 -29.44 -6.84 -10.14
CA GLU A 608 -28.11 -6.72 -10.75
C GLU A 608 -27.29 -5.68 -9.99
N TYR A 609 -27.87 -4.49 -9.74
CA TYR A 609 -27.21 -3.38 -9.05
C TYR A 609 -27.54 -3.32 -7.55
N ARG A 610 -27.34 -4.46 -6.87
CA ARG A 610 -27.72 -4.66 -5.46
C ARG A 610 -27.11 -3.64 -4.50
N GLU A 611 -25.81 -3.37 -4.68
CA GLU A 611 -25.06 -2.46 -3.81
C GLU A 611 -25.51 -1.01 -4.04
N ALA A 612 -25.72 -0.60 -5.30
CA ALA A 612 -26.22 0.74 -5.63
C ALA A 612 -27.66 0.96 -5.17
N PHE A 613 -28.53 -0.06 -5.29
CA PHE A 613 -29.88 -0.04 -4.73
C PHE A 613 -29.89 0.19 -3.24
N PHE A 614 -29.15 -0.64 -2.49
CA PHE A 614 -29.04 -0.47 -1.05
C PHE A 614 -28.43 0.89 -0.68
N TRP A 615 -27.39 1.34 -1.38
CA TRP A 615 -26.73 2.59 -1.10
C TRP A 615 -27.66 3.81 -1.26
N ILE A 616 -28.44 3.88 -2.33
CA ILE A 616 -29.42 4.97 -2.55
C ILE A 616 -30.46 5.02 -1.43
N ILE A 617 -30.94 3.87 -0.98
CA ILE A 617 -31.96 3.80 0.08
C ILE A 617 -31.41 4.35 1.38
N VAL A 618 -30.19 3.94 1.76
CA VAL A 618 -29.60 4.33 3.06
C VAL A 618 -29.08 5.77 3.06
N ASN A 619 -28.49 6.24 1.96
CA ASN A 619 -27.76 7.51 1.95
C ASN A 619 -28.54 8.66 1.29
N VAL A 620 -29.59 8.37 0.52
CA VAL A 620 -30.28 9.38 -0.30
C VAL A 620 -31.76 9.47 -0.02
N LEU A 621 -32.47 8.35 0.14
CA LEU A 621 -33.94 8.35 0.30
C LEU A 621 -34.38 8.75 1.72
N THR A 622 -34.56 10.06 1.93
CA THR A 622 -35.21 10.62 3.13
C THR A 622 -36.73 10.60 3.02
N GLU A 623 -37.45 10.72 4.15
CA GLU A 623 -38.94 10.82 4.14
C GLU A 623 -39.43 11.98 3.26
N GLU A 624 -38.68 13.08 3.18
CA GLU A 624 -38.97 14.24 2.31
C GLU A 624 -38.88 13.86 0.83
N LYS A 625 -37.78 13.22 0.41
CA LYS A 625 -37.61 12.80 -1.00
C LYS A 625 -38.60 11.73 -1.43
N VAL A 626 -38.96 10.81 -0.54
CA VAL A 626 -39.99 9.80 -0.82
C VAL A 626 -41.33 10.48 -1.15
N LYS A 627 -41.70 11.54 -0.41
CA LYS A 627 -42.91 12.33 -0.67
C LYS A 627 -42.79 13.17 -1.94
N GLU A 628 -41.67 13.86 -2.12
CA GLU A 628 -41.41 14.73 -3.27
C GLU A 628 -41.53 13.98 -4.59
N TYR A 629 -40.93 12.79 -4.67
CA TYR A 629 -40.88 11.98 -5.89
C TYR A 629 -41.95 10.88 -5.95
N GLN A 630 -42.92 10.89 -5.02
CA GLN A 630 -44.03 9.91 -4.94
C GLN A 630 -43.55 8.45 -5.04
N ILE A 631 -42.51 8.12 -4.30
CA ILE A 631 -41.86 6.80 -4.36
C ILE A 631 -42.69 5.80 -3.57
N ASP A 632 -43.04 4.67 -4.20
CA ASP A 632 -43.62 3.52 -3.50
C ASP A 632 -42.56 2.81 -2.64
N PHE A 633 -42.43 3.26 -1.40
CA PHE A 633 -41.43 2.76 -0.47
C PHE A 633 -41.74 1.34 0.02
N ASP A 634 -43.01 0.91 -0.01
CA ASP A 634 -43.39 -0.47 0.35
C ASP A 634 -42.75 -1.47 -0.62
N SER A 635 -42.81 -1.19 -1.92
CA SER A 635 -42.14 -2.00 -2.96
C SER A 635 -40.62 -2.03 -2.81
N ILE A 636 -40.01 -0.95 -2.33
CA ILE A 636 -38.56 -0.88 -2.04
C ILE A 636 -38.20 -1.81 -0.88
N LEU A 637 -38.99 -1.80 0.20
CA LEU A 637 -38.76 -2.68 1.35
C LEU A 637 -38.91 -4.15 0.98
N PHE A 638 -39.93 -4.52 0.18
CA PHE A 638 -40.05 -5.88 -0.34
C PHE A 638 -38.87 -6.28 -1.22
N SER A 639 -38.33 -5.36 -2.02
CA SER A 639 -37.15 -5.62 -2.85
C SER A 639 -35.89 -5.83 -1.99
N LEU A 640 -35.72 -5.10 -0.88
CA LEU A 640 -34.64 -5.34 0.08
C LEU A 640 -34.74 -6.72 0.74
N ILE A 641 -35.94 -7.11 1.16
CA ILE A 641 -36.19 -8.44 1.75
C ILE A 641 -35.88 -9.54 0.73
N HIS A 642 -36.30 -9.37 -0.53
CA HIS A 642 -35.96 -10.30 -1.61
C HIS A 642 -34.45 -10.35 -1.90
N LEU A 643 -33.71 -9.25 -1.76
CA LEU A 643 -32.24 -9.27 -1.86
C LEU A 643 -31.59 -10.09 -0.75
N ILE A 644 -32.16 -10.17 0.45
CA ILE A 644 -31.66 -11.09 1.50
C ILE A 644 -31.75 -12.54 0.99
N GLU A 645 -32.86 -12.92 0.37
CA GLU A 645 -33.05 -14.25 -0.20
C GLU A 645 -32.06 -14.52 -1.36
N LEU A 646 -31.97 -13.58 -2.31
CA LEU A 646 -31.10 -13.72 -3.48
C LEU A 646 -29.61 -13.79 -3.10
N THR A 647 -29.17 -12.96 -2.16
CA THR A 647 -27.79 -12.99 -1.68
C THR A 647 -27.48 -14.31 -0.98
N ALA A 648 -28.43 -14.85 -0.21
CA ALA A 648 -28.28 -16.15 0.42
C ALA A 648 -28.22 -17.31 -0.58
N LYS A 649 -29.07 -17.28 -1.60
CA LYS A 649 -29.04 -18.23 -2.71
C LYS A 649 -27.69 -18.20 -3.43
N ASP A 650 -27.16 -17.02 -3.72
CA ASP A 650 -25.85 -16.88 -4.36
C ASP A 650 -24.69 -17.33 -3.45
N ILE A 651 -24.77 -17.05 -2.14
CA ILE A 651 -23.81 -17.57 -1.14
C ILE A 651 -23.82 -19.11 -1.15
N ASN A 652 -25.00 -19.72 -1.14
CA ASN A 652 -25.17 -21.17 -1.18
C ASN A 652 -24.64 -21.76 -2.50
N ASN A 653 -24.82 -21.04 -3.61
CA ASN A 653 -24.29 -21.39 -4.92
C ASN A 653 -22.80 -21.06 -5.13
N LYS A 654 -22.09 -20.61 -4.08
CA LYS A 654 -20.68 -20.21 -4.12
C LYS A 654 -20.36 -19.07 -5.10
N LYS A 655 -21.34 -18.22 -5.42
CA LYS A 655 -21.18 -17.05 -6.29
C LYS A 655 -20.91 -15.80 -5.46
N ASP A 656 -19.78 -15.14 -5.71
CA ASP A 656 -19.36 -13.87 -5.08
C ASP A 656 -19.59 -13.84 -3.55
N VAL A 657 -19.23 -14.93 -2.86
CA VAL A 657 -19.64 -15.22 -1.49
C VAL A 657 -19.35 -14.05 -0.53
N THR A 658 -18.16 -13.46 -0.61
CA THR A 658 -17.75 -12.34 0.25
C THR A 658 -18.62 -11.10 0.01
N LYS A 659 -18.87 -10.74 -1.26
CA LYS A 659 -19.68 -9.58 -1.63
C LYS A 659 -21.14 -9.78 -1.21
N ASN A 660 -21.71 -10.95 -1.49
CA ASN A 660 -23.08 -11.26 -1.12
C ASN A 660 -23.29 -11.35 0.40
N LYS A 661 -22.32 -11.86 1.16
CA LYS A 661 -22.36 -11.83 2.64
C LYS A 661 -22.39 -10.40 3.17
N LYS A 662 -21.52 -9.53 2.65
CA LYS A 662 -21.47 -8.11 3.02
C LYS A 662 -22.81 -7.43 2.77
N ILE A 663 -23.37 -7.56 1.56
CA ILE A 663 -24.66 -6.95 1.19
C ILE A 663 -25.79 -7.50 2.06
N SER A 664 -25.87 -8.83 2.24
CA SER A 664 -26.90 -9.46 3.07
C SER A 664 -26.89 -8.94 4.50
N ASN A 665 -25.70 -8.86 5.12
CA ASN A 665 -25.54 -8.35 6.48
C ASN A 665 -25.92 -6.87 6.58
N GLN A 666 -25.50 -6.03 5.61
CA GLN A 666 -25.86 -4.61 5.60
C GLN A 666 -27.38 -4.39 5.51
N ILE A 667 -28.07 -5.16 4.65
CA ILE A 667 -29.52 -5.08 4.53
C ILE A 667 -30.21 -5.56 5.82
N LYS A 668 -29.77 -6.69 6.39
CA LYS A 668 -30.30 -7.20 7.66
C LYS A 668 -30.09 -6.19 8.80
N ASP A 669 -28.91 -5.60 8.87
CA ASP A 669 -28.58 -4.62 9.92
C ASP A 669 -29.46 -3.37 9.80
N PHE A 670 -29.64 -2.85 8.58
CA PHE A 670 -30.51 -1.72 8.31
C PHE A 670 -31.97 -2.01 8.65
N LEU A 671 -32.53 -3.13 8.17
CA LEU A 671 -33.95 -3.44 8.35
C LEU A 671 -34.29 -3.81 9.79
N PHE A 672 -33.48 -4.67 10.43
CA PHE A 672 -33.86 -5.32 11.68
C PHE A 672 -33.08 -4.81 12.89
N LYS A 673 -31.74 -4.74 12.85
CA LYS A 673 -30.95 -4.30 14.02
C LYS A 673 -31.20 -2.85 14.40
N ASN A 674 -31.35 -1.98 13.41
CA ASN A 674 -31.65 -0.56 13.64
C ASN A 674 -33.14 -0.30 13.90
N GLU A 675 -33.93 -1.37 14.03
CA GLU A 675 -35.39 -1.35 14.23
C GLU A 675 -36.15 -0.54 13.17
N PHE A 676 -35.54 -0.30 12.00
CA PHE A 676 -36.13 0.52 10.96
C PHE A 676 -37.47 -0.07 10.49
N LEU A 677 -37.50 -1.36 10.21
CA LEU A 677 -38.70 -2.04 9.72
C LEU A 677 -39.81 -2.06 10.79
N ILE A 678 -39.46 -2.21 12.06
CA ILE A 678 -40.41 -2.15 13.19
C ILE A 678 -41.05 -0.75 13.27
N LYS A 679 -40.23 0.31 13.24
CA LYS A 679 -40.72 1.70 13.24
C LYS A 679 -41.55 2.02 12.00
N TYR A 680 -41.21 1.43 10.86
CA TYR A 680 -42.00 1.58 9.64
C TYR A 680 -43.38 0.94 9.80
N ILE A 681 -43.45 -0.31 10.31
CA ILE A 681 -44.69 -1.04 10.59
C ILE A 681 -45.65 -0.21 11.44
N GLU A 682 -45.17 0.53 12.45
CA GLU A 682 -45.99 1.43 13.28
C GLU A 682 -46.75 2.49 12.47
N LYS A 683 -46.26 2.86 11.28
CA LYS A 683 -46.86 3.86 10.38
C LYS A 683 -47.51 3.26 9.12
N SER A 684 -47.26 1.99 8.78
CA SER A 684 -47.75 1.33 7.55
C SER A 684 -49.23 0.92 7.55
N SER A 685 -49.76 0.54 6.38
CA SER A 685 -51.13 0.03 6.23
C SER A 685 -51.29 -1.43 6.68
N LYS A 686 -52.54 -1.86 6.91
CA LYS A 686 -52.88 -3.27 7.24
C LYS A 686 -52.49 -4.23 6.10
N ASP A 687 -52.63 -3.79 4.86
CA ASP A 687 -52.30 -4.59 3.66
C ASP A 687 -50.79 -4.84 3.54
N PHE A 688 -49.97 -3.80 3.71
CA PHE A 688 -48.52 -3.92 3.77
C PHE A 688 -48.09 -4.91 4.87
N CYS A 689 -48.64 -4.77 6.08
CA CYS A 689 -48.28 -5.63 7.20
C CYS A 689 -48.65 -7.10 6.94
N LYS A 690 -49.81 -7.38 6.33
CA LYS A 690 -50.18 -8.74 5.92
C LYS A 690 -49.18 -9.32 4.93
N ARG A 691 -48.86 -8.59 3.86
CA ARG A 691 -47.93 -9.04 2.82
C ARG A 691 -46.51 -9.23 3.36
N LEU A 692 -46.06 -8.33 4.24
CA LEU A 692 -44.78 -8.42 4.94
C LEU A 692 -44.70 -9.67 5.81
N TYR A 693 -45.76 -9.98 6.56
CA TYR A 693 -45.84 -11.17 7.40
C TYR A 693 -45.70 -12.46 6.59
N THR A 694 -46.43 -12.58 5.48
CA THR A 694 -46.35 -13.73 4.57
C THR A 694 -44.93 -13.93 4.05
N ILE A 695 -44.30 -12.87 3.52
CA ILE A 695 -42.94 -12.95 2.95
C ILE A 695 -41.92 -13.33 4.02
N ILE A 696 -41.99 -12.74 5.23
CA ILE A 696 -40.99 -12.97 6.28
C ILE A 696 -41.08 -14.39 6.86
N ILE A 697 -42.28 -14.97 6.98
CA ILE A 697 -42.43 -16.35 7.48
C ILE A 697 -41.86 -17.37 6.51
N GLU A 698 -42.03 -17.13 5.20
CA GLU A 698 -41.51 -18.02 4.16
C GLU A 698 -39.99 -17.87 3.97
N LEU A 699 -39.39 -16.81 4.52
CA LEU A 699 -37.97 -16.51 4.34
C LEU A 699 -37.08 -17.32 5.29
N TYR A 700 -36.72 -18.52 4.87
CA TYR A 700 -35.88 -19.49 5.63
C TYR A 700 -34.50 -18.97 6.07
N VAL A 701 -34.02 -17.86 5.50
CA VAL A 701 -32.67 -17.30 5.74
C VAL A 701 -32.64 -16.34 6.95
N LEU A 702 -33.81 -15.94 7.46
CA LEU A 702 -33.88 -15.09 8.65
C LEU A 702 -33.80 -15.91 9.93
N GLU A 703 -33.10 -15.36 10.92
CA GLU A 703 -33.05 -15.92 12.27
C GLU A 703 -34.42 -15.77 12.96
N GLY A 704 -34.77 -16.73 13.82
CA GLY A 704 -36.08 -16.79 14.46
C GLY A 704 -36.44 -15.55 15.28
N ASP A 705 -35.45 -14.88 15.85
CA ASP A 705 -35.62 -13.67 16.65
C ASP A 705 -36.15 -12.49 15.82
N TYR A 706 -35.67 -12.34 14.58
CA TYR A 706 -36.17 -11.29 13.67
C TYR A 706 -37.63 -11.54 13.27
N ILE A 707 -37.98 -12.80 12.99
CA ILE A 707 -39.35 -13.19 12.65
C ILE A 707 -40.28 -12.94 13.84
N ALA A 708 -39.84 -13.29 15.06
CA ALA A 708 -40.59 -13.05 16.28
C ALA A 708 -40.81 -11.56 16.55
N ALA A 709 -39.78 -10.72 16.38
CA ALA A 709 -39.87 -9.28 16.57
C ALA A 709 -40.87 -8.62 15.62
N ILE A 710 -40.84 -8.99 14.34
CA ILE A 710 -41.78 -8.46 13.34
C ILE A 710 -43.20 -8.96 13.61
N ARG A 711 -43.37 -10.26 13.93
CA ARG A 711 -44.68 -10.81 14.31
C ARG A 711 -45.28 -10.03 15.48
N ASN A 712 -44.51 -9.82 16.54
CA ASN A 712 -44.98 -9.09 17.72
C ASN A 712 -45.39 -7.65 17.39
N SER A 713 -44.59 -6.94 16.58
CA SER A 713 -44.90 -5.57 16.14
C SER A 713 -46.18 -5.51 15.30
N ILE A 714 -46.37 -6.44 14.36
CA ILE A 714 -47.57 -6.52 13.52
C ILE A 714 -48.80 -6.85 14.37
N SER A 715 -48.71 -7.85 15.26
CA SER A 715 -49.81 -8.25 16.14
C SER A 715 -50.20 -7.15 17.14
N GLN A 716 -49.23 -6.35 17.62
CA GLN A 716 -49.49 -5.22 18.49
C GLN A 716 -50.28 -4.11 17.77
N LYS A 717 -49.98 -3.86 16.49
CA LYS A 717 -50.67 -2.82 15.70
C LYS A 717 -52.01 -3.30 15.12
N TYR A 718 -52.06 -4.53 14.65
CA TYR A 718 -53.24 -5.13 14.01
C TYR A 718 -53.55 -6.50 14.63
N PRO A 719 -54.22 -6.54 15.79
CA PRO A 719 -54.54 -7.77 16.51
C PRO A 719 -55.37 -8.77 15.68
N ASP A 720 -56.16 -8.29 14.72
CA ASP A 720 -56.99 -9.15 13.85
C ASP A 720 -56.19 -9.86 12.73
N ILE A 721 -54.90 -9.56 12.56
CA ILE A 721 -54.01 -10.38 11.71
C ILE A 721 -53.66 -11.62 12.55
N SER A 722 -54.59 -12.58 12.59
CA SER A 722 -54.45 -13.84 13.30
C SER A 722 -53.25 -14.62 12.75
N THR A 723 -52.33 -14.99 13.65
CA THR A 723 -51.19 -15.88 13.42
C THR A 723 -51.59 -17.32 13.08
N GLU A 724 -52.89 -17.62 12.96
CA GLU A 724 -53.47 -18.94 12.65
C GLU A 724 -54.35 -18.95 11.38
N ASP A 725 -54.46 -17.84 10.65
CA ASP A 725 -55.31 -17.77 9.46
C ASP A 725 -54.64 -18.45 8.25
N GLU A 726 -55.01 -19.70 7.99
CA GLU A 726 -54.55 -20.46 6.81
C GLU A 726 -54.88 -19.76 5.48
N SER A 727 -55.80 -18.80 5.47
CA SER A 727 -56.16 -18.00 4.29
C SER A 727 -55.14 -16.92 3.92
N LEU A 728 -54.13 -16.67 4.77
CA LEU A 728 -52.97 -15.82 4.44
C LEU A 728 -51.83 -16.59 3.75
N LYS A 729 -51.97 -17.92 3.59
CA LYS A 729 -51.17 -18.71 2.65
C LYS A 729 -51.64 -18.35 1.25
N PHE A 730 -50.71 -17.99 0.37
CA PHE A 730 -50.99 -17.66 -1.02
C PHE A 730 -51.88 -18.76 -1.65
N GLU A 731 -53.07 -18.40 -2.13
CA GLU A 731 -53.88 -19.30 -2.96
C GLU A 731 -53.10 -19.65 -4.23
N ASP A 732 -52.97 -20.94 -4.51
CA ASP A 732 -52.24 -21.61 -5.59
C ASP A 732 -52.74 -21.29 -7.02
N SER A 733 -53.00 -20.02 -7.34
CA SER A 733 -53.47 -19.63 -8.66
C SER A 733 -52.81 -18.34 -9.18
N LYS A 734 -51.51 -18.45 -9.47
CA LYS A 734 -50.78 -17.90 -10.65
C LYS A 734 -49.32 -17.58 -10.33
N SER A 735 -48.46 -18.60 -10.31
CA SER A 735 -47.10 -18.56 -10.86
C SER A 735 -46.50 -19.95 -10.79
N LYS A 736 -46.29 -20.56 -11.95
CA LYS A 736 -46.09 -21.99 -12.13
C LYS A 736 -44.61 -22.43 -12.03
N ASP A 737 -43.83 -21.83 -11.12
CA ASP A 737 -42.35 -22.02 -11.07
C ASP A 737 -41.74 -22.41 -9.70
N SER A 738 -42.49 -22.60 -8.61
CA SER A 738 -41.88 -22.82 -7.27
C SER A 738 -41.82 -24.27 -6.74
N ILE A 739 -42.05 -25.30 -7.56
CA ILE A 739 -41.97 -26.72 -7.09
C ILE A 739 -40.55 -27.33 -7.22
N MET A 740 -39.53 -26.59 -7.65
CA MET A 740 -38.17 -27.15 -7.79
C MET A 740 -37.26 -27.09 -6.54
N ASP A 741 -37.70 -26.55 -5.40
CA ASP A 741 -36.80 -26.34 -4.23
C ASP A 741 -37.14 -27.06 -2.92
N LYS A 742 -38.12 -27.98 -2.87
CA LYS A 742 -38.39 -28.83 -1.68
C LYS A 742 -37.73 -30.22 -1.80
N LEU A 743 -37.05 -30.68 -0.75
CA LEU A 743 -36.46 -32.02 -0.65
C LEU A 743 -37.41 -32.94 0.12
N LEU A 744 -37.95 -33.98 -0.51
CA LEU A 744 -38.86 -34.94 0.13
C LEU A 744 -38.06 -36.11 0.72
N THR A 745 -38.36 -36.49 1.95
CA THR A 745 -37.63 -37.54 2.68
C THR A 745 -38.52 -38.27 3.69
N THR A 746 -38.07 -39.43 4.17
CA THR A 746 -38.72 -40.17 5.26
C THR A 746 -38.26 -39.63 6.63
N GLU A 747 -39.08 -39.83 7.66
CA GLU A 747 -38.73 -39.43 9.03
C GLU A 747 -37.44 -40.09 9.51
N ALA A 748 -37.23 -41.38 9.19
CA ALA A 748 -36.04 -42.12 9.57
C ALA A 748 -34.76 -41.53 8.94
N SER A 749 -34.80 -41.15 7.67
CA SER A 749 -33.66 -40.52 6.99
C SER A 749 -33.41 -39.10 7.49
N PHE A 750 -34.47 -38.34 7.76
CA PHE A 750 -34.36 -37.00 8.35
C PHE A 750 -33.62 -37.04 9.69
N ILE A 751 -34.01 -37.96 10.58
CA ILE A 751 -33.33 -38.15 11.88
C ILE A 751 -31.88 -38.60 11.70
N LYS A 752 -31.61 -39.50 10.73
CA LYS A 752 -30.25 -39.97 10.44
C LYS A 752 -29.34 -38.81 10.01
N VAL A 753 -29.82 -37.94 9.12
CA VAL A 753 -29.06 -36.77 8.66
C VAL A 753 -28.87 -35.75 9.79
N GLN A 754 -29.87 -35.54 10.64
CA GLN A 754 -29.73 -34.68 11.83
C GLN A 754 -28.62 -35.17 12.77
N LYS A 755 -28.56 -36.49 13.02
CA LYS A 755 -27.49 -37.10 13.82
C LYS A 755 -26.12 -36.98 13.15
N GLU A 756 -26.05 -37.15 11.84
CA GLU A 756 -24.79 -36.99 11.08
C GLU A 756 -24.28 -35.55 11.13
N ILE A 757 -25.17 -34.56 11.05
CA ILE A 757 -24.84 -33.13 11.21
C ILE A 757 -24.25 -32.88 12.62
N GLN A 758 -24.89 -33.41 13.67
CA GLN A 758 -24.38 -33.28 15.04
C GLN A 758 -23.01 -33.93 15.20
N GLN A 759 -22.83 -35.15 14.67
CA GLN A 759 -21.54 -35.85 14.72
C GLN A 759 -20.41 -35.03 14.05
N ILE A 760 -20.66 -34.49 12.85
CA ILE A 760 -19.66 -33.69 12.14
C ILE A 760 -19.34 -32.39 12.92
N LYS A 761 -20.38 -31.71 13.41
CA LYS A 761 -20.26 -30.41 14.07
C LYS A 761 -19.61 -30.50 15.43
N ASP A 762 -20.05 -31.42 16.26
CA ASP A 762 -19.72 -31.46 17.69
C ASP A 762 -18.55 -32.40 18.01
N VAL A 763 -18.21 -33.33 17.10
CA VAL A 763 -17.11 -34.29 17.28
C VAL A 763 -16.02 -34.09 16.23
N GLU A 764 -16.32 -34.29 14.94
CA GLU A 764 -15.27 -34.41 13.90
C GLU A 764 -14.54 -33.09 13.63
N ILE A 765 -15.24 -31.95 13.58
CA ILE A 765 -14.61 -30.63 13.36
C ILE A 765 -13.72 -30.21 14.55
N PRO A 766 -14.16 -30.34 15.82
CA PRO A 766 -13.30 -30.12 16.98
C PRO A 766 -12.06 -31.03 17.01
N GLU A 767 -12.20 -32.31 16.70
CA GLU A 767 -11.06 -33.24 16.62
C GLU A 767 -10.07 -32.83 15.52
N ASN A 768 -10.57 -32.55 14.32
CA ASN A 768 -9.74 -32.07 13.21
C ASN A 768 -9.00 -30.75 13.55
N SER A 769 -9.62 -29.88 14.35
CA SER A 769 -8.98 -28.64 14.80
C SER A 769 -7.82 -28.89 15.77
N LYS A 770 -7.92 -29.93 16.62
CA LYS A 770 -6.80 -30.39 17.47
C LYS A 770 -5.68 -31.01 16.64
N GLU A 771 -6.02 -31.83 15.63
CA GLU A 771 -5.05 -32.41 14.68
C GLU A 771 -4.23 -31.31 13.97
N ILE A 772 -4.91 -30.24 13.53
CA ILE A 772 -4.27 -29.07 12.92
C ILE A 772 -3.31 -28.37 13.92
N GLY A 773 -3.75 -28.16 15.17
CA GLY A 773 -2.93 -27.54 16.21
C GLY A 773 -1.64 -28.33 16.50
N TRP A 774 -1.74 -29.66 16.65
CA TRP A 774 -0.56 -30.53 16.83
C TRP A 774 0.37 -30.52 15.62
N ALA A 775 -0.19 -30.44 14.40
CA ALA A 775 0.63 -30.34 13.18
C ALA A 775 1.36 -28.98 13.08
N MET A 776 0.82 -27.89 13.64
CA MET A 776 1.47 -26.58 13.68
C MET A 776 2.66 -26.51 14.66
N GLU A 777 2.61 -27.24 15.78
CA GLU A 777 3.69 -27.27 16.78
C GLU A 777 4.99 -27.93 16.27
N LYS A 778 4.91 -28.73 15.19
CA LYS A 778 6.06 -29.44 14.60
C LYS A 778 6.97 -28.57 13.71
N GLY A 779 6.73 -27.26 13.60
CA GLY A 779 7.64 -26.33 12.90
C GLY A 779 7.25 -26.05 11.45
N ASP A 780 8.23 -26.07 10.52
CA ASP A 780 8.15 -25.41 9.20
C ASP A 780 6.92 -25.82 8.36
N LEU A 781 5.95 -24.91 8.28
CA LEU A 781 4.60 -25.14 7.76
C LEU A 781 4.54 -25.35 6.24
N LYS A 782 5.61 -24.99 5.51
CA LYS A 782 5.64 -25.12 4.04
C LYS A 782 5.80 -26.56 3.55
N GLU A 783 6.41 -27.44 4.35
CA GLU A 783 6.70 -28.84 3.99
C GLU A 783 5.90 -29.89 4.79
N ASN A 784 5.15 -29.49 5.81
CA ASN A 784 4.43 -30.44 6.65
C ASN A 784 3.20 -31.05 5.91
N ALA A 785 3.33 -32.29 5.45
CA ALA A 785 2.26 -33.03 4.77
C ALA A 785 1.05 -33.32 5.69
N GLU A 786 1.27 -33.55 6.99
CA GLU A 786 0.20 -33.80 7.97
C GLU A 786 -0.70 -32.55 8.10
N PHE A 787 -0.10 -31.35 8.07
CA PHE A 787 -0.84 -30.08 8.12
C PHE A 787 -1.70 -29.87 6.87
N LYS A 788 -1.18 -30.19 5.68
CA LYS A 788 -1.93 -30.07 4.42
C LYS A 788 -3.15 -30.99 4.40
N VAL A 789 -2.97 -32.26 4.76
CA VAL A 789 -4.05 -33.26 4.83
C VAL A 789 -5.12 -32.88 5.86
N ALA A 790 -4.71 -32.42 7.06
CA ALA A 790 -5.66 -32.01 8.09
C ALA A 790 -6.47 -30.76 7.69
N LYS A 791 -5.87 -29.84 6.93
CA LYS A 791 -6.56 -28.67 6.38
C LYS A 791 -7.54 -29.05 5.27
N GLU A 792 -7.17 -29.97 4.39
CA GLU A 792 -8.07 -30.50 3.36
C GLU A 792 -9.28 -31.23 3.98
N LYS A 793 -9.05 -32.04 5.01
CA LYS A 793 -10.10 -32.69 5.80
C LYS A 793 -11.03 -31.67 6.45
N GLN A 794 -10.51 -30.56 6.97
CA GLN A 794 -11.33 -29.47 7.51
C GLN A 794 -12.29 -28.88 6.46
N VAL A 795 -11.76 -28.61 5.26
CA VAL A 795 -12.55 -28.08 4.14
C VAL A 795 -13.61 -29.10 3.69
N PHE A 796 -13.26 -30.38 3.64
CA PHE A 796 -14.22 -31.45 3.32
C PHE A 796 -15.37 -31.52 4.35
N LEU A 797 -15.05 -31.57 5.65
CA LEU A 797 -16.06 -31.64 6.71
C LEU A 797 -16.99 -30.42 6.72
N GLN A 798 -16.44 -29.22 6.54
CA GLN A 798 -17.24 -28.00 6.47
C GLN A 798 -18.15 -27.97 5.24
N ASN A 799 -17.65 -28.40 4.07
CA ASN A 799 -18.48 -28.51 2.87
C ASN A 799 -19.60 -29.56 3.04
N LYS A 800 -19.28 -30.71 3.64
CA LYS A 800 -20.26 -31.78 3.89
C LYS A 800 -21.33 -31.31 4.87
N LEU A 801 -20.94 -30.67 5.97
CA LEU A 801 -21.85 -30.09 6.96
C LEU A 801 -22.78 -29.05 6.32
N ALA A 802 -22.22 -28.10 5.56
CA ALA A 802 -22.99 -27.05 4.89
C ALA A 802 -24.01 -27.64 3.90
N ARG A 803 -23.62 -28.66 3.13
CA ARG A 803 -24.54 -29.37 2.23
C ARG A 803 -25.67 -30.04 3.00
N LEU A 804 -25.36 -30.83 4.03
CA LEU A 804 -26.38 -31.54 4.81
C LEU A 804 -27.33 -30.58 5.52
N MET A 805 -26.81 -29.47 6.07
CA MET A 805 -27.66 -28.42 6.69
C MET A 805 -28.56 -27.73 5.67
N ASN A 806 -28.07 -27.44 4.47
CA ASN A 806 -28.88 -26.88 3.38
C ASN A 806 -29.97 -27.86 2.92
N ASP A 807 -29.60 -29.12 2.70
CA ASP A 807 -30.54 -30.18 2.32
C ASP A 807 -31.60 -30.39 3.41
N LEU A 808 -31.21 -30.36 4.69
CA LEU A 808 -32.12 -30.45 5.85
C LEU A 808 -33.05 -29.24 5.96
N SER A 809 -32.58 -28.03 5.67
CA SER A 809 -33.40 -26.81 5.74
C SER A 809 -34.56 -26.80 4.73
N ARG A 810 -34.42 -27.54 3.62
CA ARG A 810 -35.44 -27.69 2.57
C ARG A 810 -36.16 -29.04 2.64
N ALA A 811 -35.81 -29.89 3.63
CA ALA A 811 -36.35 -31.22 3.77
C ALA A 811 -37.77 -31.20 4.34
N THR A 812 -38.71 -31.86 3.66
CA THR A 812 -40.09 -32.06 4.09
C THR A 812 -40.31 -33.55 4.31
N ILE A 813 -40.73 -33.92 5.52
CA ILE A 813 -41.07 -35.30 5.86
C ILE A 813 -42.40 -35.65 5.21
N VAL A 814 -42.42 -36.71 4.41
CA VAL A 814 -43.65 -37.24 3.79
C VAL A 814 -44.09 -38.49 4.52
N LYS A 815 -45.34 -38.55 4.97
CA LYS A 815 -45.91 -39.74 5.60
C LYS A 815 -46.59 -40.61 4.57
N LYS A 816 -46.78 -41.89 4.89
CA LYS A 816 -47.36 -42.87 3.97
C LYS A 816 -48.80 -42.52 3.57
N GLU A 817 -49.54 -41.91 4.50
CA GLU A 817 -50.92 -41.49 4.30
C GLU A 817 -51.05 -40.36 3.26
N ASP A 818 -49.98 -39.60 3.05
CA ASP A 818 -49.93 -38.46 2.13
C ASP A 818 -49.58 -38.86 0.68
N ILE A 819 -49.31 -40.15 0.43
CA ILE A 819 -48.88 -40.66 -0.87
C ILE A 819 -50.05 -41.34 -1.57
N THR A 820 -50.41 -40.82 -2.75
CA THR A 820 -51.36 -41.46 -3.65
C THR A 820 -50.66 -42.41 -4.62
N ASN A 821 -51.41 -43.36 -5.19
CA ASN A 821 -50.92 -44.29 -6.21
C ASN A 821 -51.46 -43.96 -7.63
N ASP A 822 -52.01 -42.76 -7.81
CA ASP A 822 -52.60 -42.32 -9.09
C ASP A 822 -51.54 -41.96 -10.13
N PHE A 823 -50.36 -41.51 -9.67
CA PHE A 823 -49.20 -41.16 -10.49
C PHE A 823 -47.90 -41.39 -9.70
N ILE A 824 -46.78 -41.47 -10.41
CA ILE A 824 -45.47 -41.71 -9.80
C ILE A 824 -45.00 -40.44 -9.06
N THR A 825 -44.80 -40.55 -7.76
CA THR A 825 -44.29 -39.49 -6.88
C THR A 825 -43.31 -40.07 -5.85
N PHE A 826 -42.81 -39.25 -4.93
CA PHE A 826 -42.00 -39.71 -3.81
C PHE A 826 -42.72 -40.81 -3.02
N GLY A 827 -41.99 -41.87 -2.66
CA GLY A 827 -42.52 -42.99 -1.89
C GLY A 827 -43.40 -43.95 -2.69
N THR A 828 -43.27 -43.97 -4.03
CA THR A 828 -43.95 -44.93 -4.91
C THR A 828 -43.03 -46.04 -5.40
N VAL A 829 -43.62 -47.21 -5.63
CA VAL A 829 -43.01 -48.39 -6.22
C VAL A 829 -43.66 -48.64 -7.57
N VAL A 830 -42.83 -48.72 -8.60
CA VAL A 830 -43.24 -48.73 -10.00
C VAL A 830 -42.77 -50.02 -10.66
N ASP A 831 -43.72 -50.78 -11.20
CA ASP A 831 -43.43 -51.93 -12.05
C ASP A 831 -43.36 -51.43 -13.51
N LEU A 832 -42.20 -51.59 -14.14
CA LEU A 832 -41.88 -51.10 -15.49
C LEU A 832 -41.69 -52.28 -16.45
N ALA A 833 -42.19 -52.15 -17.67
CA ALA A 833 -41.86 -53.03 -18.78
C ALA A 833 -40.95 -52.29 -19.77
N ASP A 834 -39.71 -52.75 -19.94
CA ASP A 834 -38.78 -52.19 -20.93
C ASP A 834 -39.21 -52.62 -22.34
N VAL A 835 -39.52 -51.65 -23.20
CA VAL A 835 -40.00 -51.88 -24.56
C VAL A 835 -38.84 -52.27 -25.50
N ILE A 836 -37.62 -51.83 -25.18
CA ILE A 836 -36.41 -52.07 -25.99
C ILE A 836 -35.82 -53.43 -25.62
N ASN A 837 -35.59 -53.67 -24.33
CA ASN A 837 -34.91 -54.88 -23.85
C ASN A 837 -35.86 -56.03 -23.53
N LYS A 838 -37.19 -55.79 -23.53
CA LYS A 838 -38.24 -56.77 -23.21
C LYS A 838 -38.10 -57.43 -21.83
N VAL A 839 -37.49 -56.72 -20.87
CA VAL A 839 -37.34 -57.15 -19.47
C VAL A 839 -38.20 -56.28 -18.56
N ASN A 840 -38.92 -56.90 -17.64
CA ASN A 840 -39.66 -56.16 -16.62
C ASN A 840 -38.74 -55.84 -15.43
N SER A 841 -38.83 -54.63 -14.91
CA SER A 841 -38.04 -54.16 -13.77
C SER A 841 -38.94 -53.46 -12.76
N LYS A 842 -38.47 -53.35 -11.53
CA LYS A 842 -39.20 -52.74 -10.43
C LYS A 842 -38.33 -51.70 -9.76
N LEU A 843 -38.84 -50.48 -9.64
CA LEU A 843 -38.12 -49.34 -9.08
C LEU A 843 -38.89 -48.72 -7.92
N THR A 844 -38.18 -48.20 -6.94
CA THR A 844 -38.78 -47.40 -5.87
C THR A 844 -38.27 -45.97 -6.00
N ILE A 845 -39.18 -45.00 -6.08
CA ILE A 845 -38.83 -43.59 -6.21
C ILE A 845 -38.83 -42.96 -4.82
N MET A 846 -37.66 -42.54 -4.35
CA MET A 846 -37.46 -41.91 -3.04
C MET A 846 -36.62 -40.64 -3.16
N GLY A 847 -36.26 -40.02 -2.04
CA GLY A 847 -35.40 -38.85 -1.99
C GLY A 847 -33.92 -39.19 -2.18
N PRO A 848 -33.06 -38.18 -2.29
CA PRO A 848 -31.60 -38.36 -2.40
C PRO A 848 -30.97 -39.06 -1.20
N TRP A 849 -31.57 -38.98 -0.01
CA TRP A 849 -31.02 -39.58 1.21
C TRP A 849 -31.33 -41.08 1.34
N GLU A 850 -32.40 -41.53 0.71
CA GLU A 850 -32.85 -42.92 0.67
C GLU A 850 -32.34 -43.69 -0.55
N SER A 851 -31.76 -43.00 -1.54
CA SER A 851 -31.37 -43.62 -2.80
C SER A 851 -30.28 -44.67 -2.62
N ASP A 852 -30.53 -45.85 -3.16
CA ASP A 852 -29.67 -47.02 -3.11
C ASP A 852 -29.87 -47.80 -4.41
N THR A 853 -28.97 -47.60 -5.37
CA THR A 853 -29.07 -48.17 -6.72
C THR A 853 -28.98 -49.69 -6.71
N GLU A 854 -28.28 -50.29 -5.75
CA GLU A 854 -28.19 -51.75 -5.61
C GLU A 854 -29.53 -52.37 -5.20
N LYS A 855 -30.38 -51.60 -4.51
CA LYS A 855 -31.74 -51.99 -4.11
C LYS A 855 -32.83 -51.47 -5.04
N ASN A 856 -32.48 -50.91 -6.20
CA ASN A 856 -33.40 -50.25 -7.12
C ASN A 856 -34.21 -49.09 -6.49
N ILE A 857 -33.64 -48.41 -5.48
CA ILE A 857 -34.21 -47.20 -4.89
C ILE A 857 -33.55 -46.00 -5.56
N ILE A 858 -34.30 -45.30 -6.40
CA ILE A 858 -33.79 -44.22 -7.24
C ILE A 858 -34.30 -42.89 -6.72
N SER A 859 -33.40 -41.92 -6.61
CA SER A 859 -33.78 -40.55 -6.24
C SER A 859 -34.66 -39.94 -7.32
N TYR A 860 -35.77 -39.31 -6.93
CA TYR A 860 -36.60 -38.52 -7.84
C TYR A 860 -35.84 -37.33 -8.45
N GLN A 861 -34.76 -36.86 -7.81
CA GLN A 861 -33.89 -35.80 -8.33
C GLN A 861 -32.81 -36.32 -9.30
N SER A 862 -32.67 -37.64 -9.45
CA SER A 862 -31.68 -38.19 -10.38
C SER A 862 -32.11 -37.97 -11.84
N PRO A 863 -31.15 -37.87 -12.80
CA PRO A 863 -31.47 -37.74 -14.23
C PRO A 863 -32.37 -38.85 -14.77
N PHE A 864 -32.32 -40.03 -14.14
CA PHE A 864 -33.17 -41.18 -14.47
C PHE A 864 -34.54 -41.10 -13.76
N GLY A 865 -34.55 -40.93 -12.43
CA GLY A 865 -35.78 -40.92 -11.62
C GLY A 865 -36.73 -39.76 -11.96
N SER A 866 -36.19 -38.58 -12.27
CA SER A 866 -36.98 -37.40 -12.63
C SER A 866 -37.85 -37.60 -13.88
N LYS A 867 -37.49 -38.53 -14.78
CA LYS A 867 -38.26 -38.80 -16.01
C LYS A 867 -39.57 -39.52 -15.75
N PHE A 868 -39.69 -40.19 -14.61
CA PHE A 868 -40.86 -40.96 -14.24
C PHE A 868 -41.89 -40.16 -13.43
N LEU A 869 -41.52 -39.00 -12.90
CA LEU A 869 -42.42 -38.19 -12.08
C LEU A 869 -43.68 -37.79 -12.84
N ASP A 870 -44.81 -37.79 -12.11
CA ASP A 870 -46.16 -37.45 -12.58
C ASP A 870 -46.76 -38.37 -13.64
N LYS A 871 -46.08 -39.47 -13.98
CA LYS A 871 -46.56 -40.44 -14.96
C LYS A 871 -47.56 -41.41 -14.36
N LYS A 872 -48.55 -41.82 -15.16
CA LYS A 872 -49.65 -42.70 -14.74
C LYS A 872 -49.51 -44.12 -15.27
N VAL A 873 -50.31 -45.04 -14.71
CA VAL A 873 -50.37 -46.43 -15.19
C VAL A 873 -50.76 -46.47 -16.67
N ASN A 874 -50.07 -47.31 -17.44
CA ASN A 874 -50.15 -47.48 -18.89
C ASN A 874 -49.52 -46.37 -19.76
N GLU A 875 -48.90 -45.35 -19.16
CA GLU A 875 -48.12 -44.36 -19.92
C GLU A 875 -46.76 -44.92 -20.34
N GLU A 876 -46.30 -44.54 -21.53
CA GLU A 876 -44.95 -44.84 -22.03
C GLU A 876 -44.01 -43.65 -21.79
N VAL A 877 -42.85 -43.91 -21.22
CA VAL A 877 -41.82 -42.93 -20.87
C VAL A 877 -40.58 -43.19 -21.72
N LYS A 878 -40.31 -42.29 -22.67
CA LYS A 878 -39.16 -42.32 -23.58
C LYS A 878 -38.18 -41.20 -23.27
N PHE A 879 -36.91 -41.53 -23.09
CA PHE A 879 -35.84 -40.55 -22.90
C PHE A 879 -34.47 -41.12 -23.26
N THR A 880 -33.53 -40.23 -23.55
CA THR A 880 -32.13 -40.58 -23.78
C THR A 880 -31.32 -40.21 -22.54
N LEU A 881 -30.54 -41.15 -22.02
CA LEU A 881 -29.62 -40.92 -20.90
C LEU A 881 -28.27 -41.56 -21.24
N ASN A 882 -27.18 -40.80 -21.09
CA ASN A 882 -25.82 -41.23 -21.44
C ASN A 882 -25.74 -41.84 -22.87
N GLU A 883 -26.35 -41.16 -23.85
CA GLU A 883 -26.38 -41.56 -25.27
C GLU A 883 -27.10 -42.89 -25.56
N LYS A 884 -27.79 -43.48 -24.57
CA LYS A 884 -28.64 -44.67 -24.74
C LYS A 884 -30.11 -44.28 -24.70
N GLU A 885 -30.89 -44.84 -25.62
CA GLU A 885 -32.34 -44.69 -25.62
C GLU A 885 -32.99 -45.64 -24.62
N HIS A 886 -33.92 -45.11 -23.84
CA HIS A 886 -34.74 -45.85 -22.88
C HIS A 886 -36.22 -45.67 -23.23
N SER A 887 -36.98 -46.77 -23.21
CA SER A 887 -38.44 -46.74 -23.35
C SER A 887 -39.10 -47.72 -22.39
N TYR A 888 -39.90 -47.18 -21.45
CA TYR A 888 -40.58 -47.98 -20.43
C TYR A 888 -42.09 -47.74 -20.44
N VAL A 889 -42.88 -48.80 -20.31
CA VAL A 889 -44.33 -48.70 -20.05
C VAL A 889 -44.60 -48.99 -18.58
N ILE A 890 -45.33 -48.09 -17.91
CA ILE A 890 -45.68 -48.22 -16.50
C ILE A 890 -46.82 -49.22 -16.36
N LYS A 891 -46.59 -50.34 -15.67
CA LYS A 891 -47.59 -51.40 -15.51
C LYS A 891 -48.40 -51.26 -14.23
N LYS A 892 -47.75 -50.83 -13.15
CA LYS A 892 -48.39 -50.71 -11.84
C LYS A 892 -47.67 -49.69 -10.98
N ILE A 893 -48.43 -48.93 -10.20
CA ILE A 893 -47.93 -48.01 -9.18
C ILE A 893 -48.51 -48.45 -7.83
N THR A 894 -47.66 -48.59 -6.83
CA THR A 894 -48.03 -48.94 -5.45
C THR A 894 -47.28 -48.08 -4.46
N VAL A 895 -47.83 -47.81 -3.28
CA VAL A 895 -47.13 -47.04 -2.24
C VAL A 895 -46.03 -47.91 -1.60
N ALA A 896 -44.83 -47.35 -1.46
CA ALA A 896 -43.69 -48.01 -0.84
C ALA A 896 -43.93 -48.26 0.66
N LYS A 897 -43.26 -49.29 1.20
CA LYS A 897 -43.21 -49.52 2.65
C LYS A 897 -41.90 -48.94 3.15
N PHE A 898 -41.96 -47.90 3.97
CA PHE A 898 -40.81 -47.26 4.60
C PHE A 898 -41.18 -46.80 6.01
#